data_AF-A0AAD7GMF6-F1
#
_entry.id   AF-A0AAD7GMF6-F1
#
_cell.length_a   1.000
_cell.length_b   1.000
_cell.length_c   1.000
_cell.angle_alpha   90.00
_cell.angle_beta   90.00
_cell.angle_gamma   90.00
#
_symmetry.space_group_name_H-M   'P 1'
#
loop_
_entity.id
_entity.type
_entity.pdbx_description
1 polymer ?
#
loop_
_entity_poly.entity_id
_entity_poly.type
_entity_poly.pdbx_seq_one_letter_code
_entity_poly.pdbx_strand_id
1 'polypeptide(L)'
;MNTAKYSGGLGLTFALVIGIDEYRSNEFGTLRGAVNDARSFERFLMDPHESGGLQVPRSCIKFLENEQATRSASLSAFDTHFLNNQNIPEDGTATMIAYFAGHGSRMESPGNLLPADSRVEVICPVDERTLGSDGKEVPTIPDYVLAQRLQQLAIKKGNNITVILDSCHSGGMKRVPGVRQRCPAKPSSNVDEHIDPSQCYRMWSPSAASHILLAACSQSGKAYESTSDPAYGHFTKSLITALRSAVLKETTYTELMEDLPKLPVEEQIPHCGGAYTHRLVFTKNGPMPGMRTLALRELHMFVVAIGSNMVVREGMEFDVYDDCTMVCTLVARMVTEDQAILASPDGTPLSIPEQSQIVIDEDRGINLLLKEQSSSQAFLIQTGSFEGVREGMEFPIRTPQGETLNSLTATIVGIGQTVVIPQDGPPVEMPMGSRVVVDDWEEKVGIYVPTDFTLGLYPPGAKAGLRYEQAASYQAADLVLRREGNDILVERITGTSIGYPCETRFTLKDPLHLPAAISDIAHFHYFLNRRNKRTLLSGVTLEMYRLRGEYPKSSPEGDNIIKPNGEVYKAELPSNIHAKYGFVIRNRTNQDLFAYIFYFNPAEYVIKPWYAPETAFGRPPLHRIAAGKPGKVTFGIGGERAFIFTLPPGKSSSSGFIKIFVSTEYLDLGWIQQQISPFNEKFDGTGRLEGRQETFRSPDWDALLVVLTMSQQ
;
A
#
# COMPACT_ATOMS: atom_id res chain seq x y z
N MET A 1 39.22 32.74 13.40
CA MET A 1 38.31 32.57 12.25
C MET A 1 38.18 31.08 12.00
N ASN A 2 37.13 30.47 12.54
CA ASN A 2 36.83 29.05 12.32
C ASN A 2 35.43 29.01 11.71
N THR A 3 35.37 28.66 10.43
CA THR A 3 34.16 28.47 9.64
C THR A 3 33.42 27.23 10.12
N ALA A 4 32.36 27.43 10.91
CA ALA A 4 31.43 26.38 11.27
C ALA A 4 30.66 25.93 10.01
N LYS A 5 30.83 24.66 9.64
CA LYS A 5 30.02 23.94 8.65
C LYS A 5 28.61 23.72 9.21
N TYR A 6 27.71 24.70 9.08
CA TYR A 6 26.26 24.47 9.16
C TYR A 6 25.56 25.53 8.30
N SER A 7 25.30 25.19 7.04
CA SER A 7 24.43 25.99 6.18
C SER A 7 23.63 25.06 5.27
N GLY A 8 22.34 24.90 5.58
CA GLY A 8 21.37 24.23 4.71
C GLY A 8 20.19 23.67 5.50
N GLY A 9 19.24 24.51 5.92
CA GLY A 9 17.96 24.06 6.51
C GLY A 9 17.04 23.40 5.47
N LEU A 10 15.89 22.88 5.91
CA LEU A 10 14.73 22.63 5.05
C LEU A 10 14.29 23.97 4.41
N GLY A 11 13.66 23.93 3.24
CA GLY A 11 13.14 25.14 2.58
C GLY A 11 12.12 25.90 3.45
N LEU A 12 11.66 27.06 2.96
CA LEU A 12 10.61 27.85 3.63
C LEU A 12 9.41 26.97 3.99
N THR A 13 9.11 26.84 5.28
CA THR A 13 8.06 25.94 5.78
C THR A 13 6.91 26.74 6.38
N PHE A 14 5.68 26.39 6.00
CA PHE A 14 4.45 26.98 6.51
C PHE A 14 3.53 25.88 7.05
N ALA A 15 2.88 26.14 8.18
CA ALA A 15 2.00 25.15 8.80
C ALA A 15 0.65 25.73 9.21
N LEU A 16 -0.41 24.94 9.06
CA LEU A 16 -1.73 25.15 9.64
C LEU A 16 -1.98 24.02 10.63
N VAL A 17 -2.16 24.35 11.91
CA VAL A 17 -2.28 23.39 13.02
C VAL A 17 -3.63 23.62 13.71
N ILE A 18 -4.45 22.57 13.78
CA ILE A 18 -5.80 22.62 14.35
C ILE A 18 -5.95 21.53 15.41
N GLY A 19 -6.41 21.90 16.61
CA GLY A 19 -6.70 20.97 17.72
C GLY A 19 -8.05 21.26 18.36
N ILE A 20 -8.92 20.26 18.49
CA ILE A 20 -10.27 20.46 19.04
C ILE A 20 -10.58 19.39 20.10
N ASP A 21 -10.65 19.81 21.36
CA ASP A 21 -11.11 18.99 22.48
C ASP A 21 -12.59 19.24 22.82
N GLU A 22 -13.02 20.50 22.75
CA GLU A 22 -14.33 20.94 23.21
C GLU A 22 -15.22 21.37 22.04
N TYR A 23 -16.26 20.59 21.75
CA TYR A 23 -17.23 20.85 20.70
C TYR A 23 -18.47 21.57 21.26
N ARG A 24 -19.05 22.50 20.48
CA ARG A 24 -20.22 23.28 20.91
C ARG A 24 -21.50 22.45 21.01
N SER A 25 -21.64 21.44 20.16
CA SER A 25 -22.78 20.52 20.20
C SER A 25 -22.55 19.43 21.24
N ASN A 26 -23.52 19.27 22.15
CA ASN A 26 -23.52 18.23 23.18
C ASN A 26 -23.61 16.80 22.62
N GLU A 27 -23.79 16.64 21.30
CA GLU A 27 -23.77 15.34 20.64
C GLU A 27 -22.35 14.79 20.40
N PHE A 28 -21.33 15.64 20.58
CA PHE A 28 -19.93 15.25 20.55
C PHE A 28 -19.45 14.93 21.97
N GLY A 29 -18.62 13.89 22.11
CA GLY A 29 -17.91 13.66 23.35
C GLY A 29 -16.76 14.65 23.48
N THR A 30 -16.48 15.13 24.69
CA THR A 30 -15.27 15.94 24.92
C THR A 30 -14.03 15.08 24.73
N LEU A 31 -13.02 15.55 23.99
CA LEU A 31 -11.69 14.94 23.96
C LEU A 31 -10.79 15.63 24.99
N ARG A 32 -9.61 15.08 25.27
CA ARG A 32 -8.64 15.68 26.21
C ARG A 32 -7.23 15.80 25.64
N GLY A 33 -6.95 15.11 24.54
CA GLY A 33 -5.62 15.02 23.96
C GLY A 33 -5.44 15.81 22.67
N ALA A 34 -6.50 16.27 22.01
CA ALA A 34 -6.39 16.85 20.68
C ALA A 34 -5.70 18.23 20.70
N VAL A 35 -6.00 19.07 21.69
CA VAL A 35 -5.29 20.37 21.84
C VAL A 35 -3.86 20.14 22.30
N ASN A 36 -3.63 19.16 23.19
CA ASN A 36 -2.29 18.81 23.65
C ASN A 36 -1.40 18.29 22.52
N ASP A 37 -1.98 17.50 21.60
CA ASP A 37 -1.32 17.00 20.40
C ASP A 37 -0.96 18.16 19.46
N ALA A 38 -1.93 19.03 19.13
CA ALA A 38 -1.70 20.21 18.30
C ALA A 38 -0.59 21.11 18.86
N ARG A 39 -0.60 21.39 20.17
CA ARG A 39 0.46 22.17 20.84
C ARG A 39 1.80 21.46 20.83
N SER A 40 1.83 20.13 20.96
CA SER A 40 3.08 19.35 20.90
C SER A 40 3.66 19.35 19.49
N PHE A 41 2.82 19.30 18.48
CA PHE A 41 3.23 19.41 17.08
C PHE A 41 3.74 20.82 16.75
N GLU A 42 3.05 21.88 17.20
CA GLU A 42 3.55 23.26 17.06
C GLU A 42 4.95 23.43 17.67
N ARG A 43 5.18 22.89 18.89
CA ARG A 43 6.50 22.91 19.52
C ARG A 43 7.55 22.19 18.67
N PHE A 44 7.24 21.00 18.17
CA PHE A 44 8.14 20.27 17.26
C PHE A 44 8.50 21.11 16.02
N LEU A 45 7.52 21.80 15.42
CA LEU A 45 7.78 22.67 14.27
C LEU A 45 8.74 23.81 14.64
N MET A 46 8.57 24.42 15.80
CA MET A 46 9.38 25.58 16.24
C MET A 46 10.76 25.20 16.79
N ASP A 47 10.91 23.99 17.32
CA ASP A 47 12.11 23.53 17.98
C ASP A 47 13.34 23.58 17.05
N PRO A 48 14.54 23.90 17.58
CA PRO A 48 15.76 23.92 16.78
C PRO A 48 16.07 22.58 16.13
N HIS A 49 16.71 22.60 14.95
CA HIS A 49 17.14 21.38 14.26
C HIS A 49 18.04 20.46 15.10
N GLU A 50 18.90 21.03 15.95
CA GLU A 50 19.76 20.28 16.90
C GLU A 50 18.98 19.47 17.95
N SER A 51 17.71 19.82 18.19
CA SER A 51 16.78 19.10 19.07
C SER A 51 15.81 18.17 18.32
N GLY A 52 16.06 17.95 17.03
CA GLY A 52 15.21 17.17 16.13
C GLY A 52 13.96 17.91 15.66
N GLY A 53 13.88 19.24 15.81
CA GLY A 53 12.77 20.07 15.34
C GLY A 53 12.98 20.68 13.94
N LEU A 54 12.01 21.46 13.46
CA LEU A 54 12.05 22.06 12.12
C LEU A 54 12.49 23.54 12.07
N GLN A 55 12.68 24.18 13.23
CA GLN A 55 13.06 25.59 13.33
C GLN A 55 12.14 26.53 12.54
N VAL A 56 10.84 26.22 12.46
CA VAL A 56 9.85 27.02 11.75
C VAL A 56 9.54 28.29 12.54
N PRO A 57 9.69 29.49 11.94
CA PRO A 57 9.30 30.73 12.62
C PRO A 57 7.81 30.71 12.98
N ARG A 58 7.47 31.19 14.18
CA ARG A 58 6.07 31.25 14.64
C ARG A 58 5.14 32.00 13.67
N SER A 59 5.64 33.01 12.97
CA SER A 59 4.89 33.76 11.95
C SER A 59 4.45 32.92 10.75
N CYS A 60 5.09 31.78 10.51
CA CYS A 60 4.75 30.84 9.44
C CYS A 60 3.77 29.75 9.91
N ILE A 61 3.35 29.76 11.18
CA ILE A 61 2.42 28.79 11.76
C ILE A 61 1.09 29.48 12.06
N LYS A 62 0.00 28.98 11.45
CA LYS A 62 -1.36 29.35 11.81
C LYS A 62 -1.93 28.29 12.74
N PHE A 63 -2.28 28.69 13.96
CA PHE A 63 -2.81 27.79 14.98
C PHE A 63 -4.28 28.11 15.29
N LEU A 64 -5.14 27.09 15.35
CA LEU A 64 -6.54 27.20 15.78
C LEU A 64 -6.84 26.12 16.83
N GLU A 65 -7.31 26.53 18.01
CA GLU A 65 -7.76 25.60 19.06
C GLU A 65 -9.21 25.82 19.48
N ASN A 66 -9.90 24.73 19.78
CA ASN A 66 -11.27 24.71 20.33
C ASN A 66 -12.20 25.70 19.63
N GLU A 67 -12.70 26.71 20.36
CA GLU A 67 -13.69 27.69 19.91
C GLU A 67 -13.29 28.46 18.65
N GLN A 68 -11.98 28.53 18.35
CA GLN A 68 -11.42 29.19 17.17
C GLN A 68 -11.54 28.32 15.91
N ALA A 69 -11.62 27.00 16.05
CA ALA A 69 -11.63 26.03 14.96
C ALA A 69 -13.05 25.81 14.40
N THR A 70 -13.74 26.91 14.09
CA THR A 70 -15.04 26.86 13.39
C THR A 70 -14.84 26.38 11.95
N ARG A 71 -15.91 25.90 11.32
CA ARG A 71 -15.88 25.49 9.92
C ARG A 71 -15.36 26.62 9.02
N SER A 72 -15.92 27.81 9.21
CA SER A 72 -15.54 29.00 8.44
C SER A 72 -14.09 29.42 8.71
N ALA A 73 -13.67 29.46 9.97
CA ALA A 73 -12.31 29.84 10.33
C ALA A 73 -11.26 28.84 9.83
N SER A 74 -11.55 27.54 9.89
CA SER A 74 -10.63 26.49 9.43
C SER A 74 -10.40 26.55 7.92
N LEU A 75 -11.48 26.69 7.13
CA LEU A 75 -11.39 26.84 5.67
C LEU A 75 -10.76 28.17 5.28
N SER A 76 -11.14 29.27 5.94
CA SER A 76 -10.55 30.59 5.70
C SER A 76 -9.06 30.63 6.07
N ALA A 77 -8.66 29.94 7.14
CA ALA A 77 -7.25 29.82 7.51
C ALA A 77 -6.47 29.05 6.43
N PHE A 78 -7.00 27.96 5.87
CA PHE A 78 -6.37 27.28 4.75
C PHE A 78 -6.20 28.23 3.55
N ASP A 79 -7.28 28.93 3.17
CA ASP A 79 -7.29 29.79 1.99
C ASP A 79 -6.35 31.00 2.15
N THR A 80 -6.32 31.62 3.33
CA THR A 80 -5.49 32.83 3.60
C THR A 80 -4.04 32.50 3.93
N HIS A 81 -3.78 31.43 4.70
CA HIS A 81 -2.44 31.06 5.14
C HIS A 81 -1.64 30.29 4.09
N PHE A 82 -2.32 29.54 3.20
CA PHE A 82 -1.68 28.82 2.11
C PHE A 82 -1.96 29.44 0.74
N LEU A 83 -3.20 29.33 0.24
CA LEU A 83 -3.53 29.66 -1.16
C LEU A 83 -3.25 31.12 -1.54
N ASN A 84 -3.56 32.05 -0.65
CA ASN A 84 -3.46 33.49 -0.89
C ASN A 84 -2.24 34.14 -0.22
N ASN A 85 -1.37 33.34 0.40
CA ASN A 85 -0.20 33.83 1.08
C ASN A 85 0.91 34.17 0.07
N GLN A 86 1.29 35.45 0.00
CA GLN A 86 2.33 35.95 -0.89
C GLN A 86 3.75 35.56 -0.43
N ASN A 87 3.91 35.17 0.84
CA ASN A 87 5.20 34.73 1.36
C ASN A 87 5.52 33.27 0.99
N ILE A 88 4.58 32.54 0.38
CA ILE A 88 4.79 31.20 -0.16
C ILE A 88 5.14 31.34 -1.66
N PRO A 89 6.39 31.01 -2.06
CA PRO A 89 6.80 31.02 -3.45
C PRO A 89 5.94 30.12 -4.33
N GLU A 90 5.72 30.53 -5.58
CA GLU A 90 4.96 29.76 -6.58
C GLU A 90 5.85 28.81 -7.40
N ASP A 91 7.15 28.76 -7.08
CA ASP A 91 8.14 27.86 -7.70
C ASP A 91 8.08 26.43 -7.13
N GLY A 92 7.25 26.20 -6.11
CA GLY A 92 7.11 24.90 -5.49
C GLY A 92 8.20 24.52 -4.50
N THR A 93 9.04 25.44 -4.05
CA THR A 93 10.13 25.13 -3.12
C THR A 93 9.71 25.09 -1.65
N ALA A 94 8.60 25.74 -1.30
CA ALA A 94 8.11 25.78 0.08
C ALA A 94 7.48 24.46 0.54
N THR A 95 7.66 24.13 1.81
CA THR A 95 6.99 23.02 2.49
C THR A 95 5.71 23.52 3.14
N MET A 96 4.59 22.84 2.90
CA MET A 96 3.28 23.21 3.45
C MET A 96 2.71 22.05 4.28
N ILE A 97 2.48 22.25 5.57
CA ILE A 97 2.04 21.21 6.50
C ILE A 97 0.66 21.57 7.06
N ALA A 98 -0.36 20.75 6.79
CA ALA A 98 -1.67 20.85 7.41
C ALA A 98 -1.81 19.75 8.48
N TYR A 99 -2.04 20.13 9.73
CA TYR A 99 -2.18 19.22 10.85
C TYR A 99 -3.56 19.40 11.50
N PHE A 100 -4.26 18.29 11.75
CA PHE A 100 -5.53 18.27 12.46
C PHE A 100 -5.57 17.15 13.51
N ALA A 101 -5.95 17.51 14.74
CA ALA A 101 -6.32 16.56 15.79
C ALA A 101 -7.72 16.90 16.33
N GLY A 102 -8.58 15.89 16.45
CA GLY A 102 -9.96 16.07 16.91
C GLY A 102 -10.87 14.93 16.48
N HIS A 103 -12.17 15.18 16.52
CA HIS A 103 -13.15 14.23 16.00
C HIS A 103 -13.13 14.16 14.47
N GLY A 104 -13.19 12.93 13.98
CA GLY A 104 -13.53 12.62 12.59
C GLY A 104 -14.71 11.65 12.55
N SER A 105 -15.36 11.59 11.39
CA SER A 105 -16.60 10.83 11.22
C SER A 105 -16.72 10.31 9.79
N ARG A 106 -17.86 9.67 9.51
CA ARG A 106 -18.29 9.25 8.18
C ARG A 106 -19.69 9.71 7.92
N MET A 107 -19.97 9.94 6.64
CA MET A 107 -21.30 10.25 6.17
C MET A 107 -21.63 9.44 4.91
N GLU A 108 -22.92 9.29 4.61
CA GLU A 108 -23.36 8.69 3.34
C GLU A 108 -23.03 9.64 2.19
N SER A 109 -22.60 9.11 1.05
CA SER A 109 -22.38 9.94 -0.13
C SER A 109 -23.66 10.72 -0.46
N PRO A 110 -23.56 12.03 -0.78
CA PRO A 110 -24.65 12.73 -1.44
C PRO A 110 -25.02 11.91 -2.68
N GLY A 111 -26.29 11.51 -2.77
CA GLY A 111 -26.78 10.78 -3.95
C GLY A 111 -26.37 11.56 -5.19
N ASN A 112 -25.84 10.85 -6.19
CA ASN A 112 -25.37 11.33 -7.51
C ASN A 112 -23.84 11.47 -7.68
N LEU A 113 -23.02 11.51 -6.63
CA LEU A 113 -21.56 11.77 -6.76
C LEU A 113 -20.68 10.52 -6.77
N LEU A 114 -21.11 9.45 -6.10
CA LEU A 114 -20.34 8.22 -5.93
C LEU A 114 -21.29 7.01 -6.09
N PRO A 115 -20.76 5.80 -6.37
CA PRO A 115 -21.57 4.58 -6.38
C PRO A 115 -22.42 4.49 -5.11
N ALA A 116 -23.68 4.09 -5.26
CA ALA A 116 -24.56 3.84 -4.11
C ALA A 116 -23.83 2.94 -3.09
N ASP A 117 -23.85 3.33 -1.81
CA ASP A 117 -23.12 2.75 -0.66
C ASP A 117 -21.70 3.29 -0.39
N SER A 118 -21.22 4.27 -1.17
CA SER A 118 -19.95 4.96 -0.87
C SER A 118 -20.07 5.84 0.37
N ARG A 119 -19.11 5.73 1.29
CA ARG A 119 -18.98 6.62 2.46
C ARG A 119 -17.98 7.74 2.16
N VAL A 120 -18.20 8.88 2.81
CA VAL A 120 -17.34 10.06 2.73
C VAL A 120 -16.78 10.32 4.13
N GLU A 121 -15.45 10.38 4.21
CA GLU A 121 -14.68 10.72 5.39
C GLU A 121 -14.76 12.21 5.65
N VAL A 122 -14.92 12.60 6.92
CA VAL A 122 -15.07 14.01 7.31
C VAL A 122 -14.25 14.33 8.55
N ILE A 123 -13.80 15.57 8.66
CA ILE A 123 -13.29 16.15 9.92
C ILE A 123 -14.35 17.06 10.52
N CYS A 124 -14.50 17.00 11.84
CA CYS A 124 -15.56 17.70 12.56
C CYS A 124 -15.04 19.06 13.08
N PRO A 125 -15.56 20.20 12.60
CA PRO A 125 -15.26 21.52 13.16
C PRO A 125 -15.97 21.72 14.51
N VAL A 126 -15.51 22.70 15.30
CA VAL A 126 -16.01 22.93 16.67
C VAL A 126 -17.51 23.27 16.73
N ASP A 127 -18.03 23.86 15.66
CA ASP A 127 -19.39 24.36 15.51
C ASP A 127 -20.30 23.45 14.67
N GLU A 128 -19.85 22.23 14.33
CA GLU A 128 -20.70 21.25 13.64
C GLU A 128 -22.02 21.02 14.41
N ARG A 129 -23.14 20.97 13.68
CA ARG A 129 -24.52 20.81 14.22
C ARG A 129 -25.02 21.96 15.09
N THR A 130 -24.30 23.09 15.14
CA THR A 130 -24.86 24.33 15.68
C THR A 130 -25.62 25.08 14.60
N LEU A 131 -26.56 25.95 14.99
CA LEU A 131 -27.27 26.80 14.02
C LEU A 131 -26.35 27.95 13.58
N GLY A 132 -26.12 28.02 12.27
CA GLY A 132 -25.44 29.13 11.61
C GLY A 132 -26.30 30.40 11.58
N SER A 133 -25.72 31.49 11.08
CA SER A 133 -26.40 32.79 10.95
C SER A 133 -27.59 32.77 9.98
N ASP A 134 -27.64 31.78 9.09
CA ASP A 134 -28.74 31.53 8.15
C ASP A 134 -29.85 30.64 8.73
N GLY A 135 -29.73 30.24 10.00
CA GLY A 135 -30.67 29.34 10.67
C GLY A 135 -30.55 27.87 10.24
N LYS A 136 -29.54 27.51 9.43
CA LYS A 136 -29.26 26.12 9.05
C LYS A 136 -28.18 25.53 9.98
N GLU A 137 -28.16 24.21 10.12
CA GLU A 137 -27.07 23.56 10.85
C GLU A 137 -25.75 23.69 10.09
N VAL A 138 -24.67 24.06 10.79
CA VAL A 138 -23.31 24.12 10.23
C VAL A 138 -22.88 22.71 9.83
N PRO A 139 -22.54 22.48 8.54
CA PRO A 139 -22.15 21.16 8.06
C PRO A 139 -20.72 20.80 8.49
N THR A 140 -20.39 19.52 8.40
CA THR A 140 -19.02 19.03 8.60
C THR A 140 -18.07 19.51 7.49
N ILE A 141 -16.79 19.15 7.55
CA ILE A 141 -15.82 19.35 6.47
C ILE A 141 -15.50 17.99 5.80
N PRO A 142 -16.04 17.72 4.60
CA PRO A 142 -15.76 16.50 3.86
C PRO A 142 -14.37 16.44 3.24
N ASP A 143 -13.87 15.22 3.03
CA ASP A 143 -12.56 14.96 2.41
C ASP A 143 -12.41 15.60 1.03
N TYR A 144 -13.45 15.60 0.19
CA TYR A 144 -13.42 16.21 -1.13
C TYR A 144 -13.29 17.75 -1.09
N VAL A 145 -13.80 18.41 -0.05
CA VAL A 145 -13.64 19.87 0.14
C VAL A 145 -12.19 20.21 0.44
N LEU A 146 -11.52 19.38 1.25
CA LEU A 146 -10.09 19.50 1.53
C LEU A 146 -9.26 19.14 0.29
N ALA A 147 -9.60 18.05 -0.41
CA ALA A 147 -8.90 17.59 -1.60
C ALA A 147 -8.89 18.65 -2.71
N GLN A 148 -10.02 19.32 -2.96
CA GLN A 148 -10.11 20.40 -3.93
C GLN A 148 -9.16 21.55 -3.60
N ARG A 149 -9.12 21.98 -2.33
CA ARG A 149 -8.23 23.04 -1.86
C ARG A 149 -6.75 22.62 -1.93
N LEU A 150 -6.43 21.38 -1.57
CA LEU A 150 -5.09 20.81 -1.68
C LEU A 150 -4.65 20.75 -3.15
N GLN A 151 -5.54 20.41 -4.08
CA GLN A 151 -5.23 20.43 -5.51
C GLN A 151 -4.96 21.85 -6.02
N GLN A 152 -5.80 22.81 -5.66
CA GLN A 152 -5.56 24.22 -6.01
C GLN A 152 -4.23 24.72 -5.44
N LEU A 153 -3.90 24.31 -4.21
CA LEU A 153 -2.63 24.65 -3.57
C LEU A 153 -1.46 24.02 -4.31
N ALA A 154 -1.58 22.74 -4.70
CA ALA A 154 -0.56 22.04 -5.47
C ALA A 154 -0.31 22.69 -6.84
N ILE A 155 -1.37 23.11 -7.54
CA ILE A 155 -1.28 23.79 -8.83
C ILE A 155 -0.60 25.15 -8.68
N LYS A 156 -0.98 25.92 -7.65
CA LYS A 156 -0.55 27.32 -7.50
C LYS A 156 0.81 27.47 -6.82
N LYS A 157 1.09 26.64 -5.81
CA LYS A 157 2.27 26.74 -4.92
C LYS A 157 3.16 25.52 -4.96
N GLY A 158 2.82 24.48 -5.73
CA GLY A 158 3.54 23.22 -5.80
C GLY A 158 3.05 22.15 -4.82
N ASN A 159 3.38 20.89 -5.09
CA ASN A 159 2.88 19.70 -4.38
C ASN A 159 3.77 19.23 -3.22
N ASN A 160 4.52 20.11 -2.56
CA ASN A 160 5.25 19.77 -1.33
C ASN A 160 4.35 19.98 -0.11
N ILE A 161 3.25 19.24 -0.11
CA ILE A 161 2.15 19.40 0.85
C ILE A 161 2.04 18.11 1.66
N THR A 162 2.05 18.24 2.99
CA THR A 162 1.83 17.13 3.92
C THR A 162 0.59 17.39 4.75
N VAL A 163 -0.34 16.46 4.76
CA VAL A 163 -1.56 16.49 5.57
C VAL A 163 -1.42 15.43 6.67
N ILE A 164 -1.61 15.82 7.91
CA ILE A 164 -1.48 14.95 9.09
C ILE A 164 -2.81 14.96 9.84
N LEU A 165 -3.45 13.80 9.94
CA LEU A 165 -4.77 13.65 10.57
C LEU A 165 -4.71 12.70 11.76
N ASP A 166 -4.88 13.22 12.97
CA ASP A 166 -5.07 12.43 14.19
C ASP A 166 -6.55 12.41 14.61
N SER A 167 -7.37 11.75 13.78
CA SER A 167 -8.81 11.59 13.98
C SER A 167 -9.32 10.21 13.54
N CYS A 168 -10.51 9.82 13.98
CA CYS A 168 -11.16 8.58 13.51
C CYS A 168 -11.91 8.81 12.20
N HIS A 169 -11.96 7.79 11.34
CA HIS A 169 -12.81 7.82 10.15
C HIS A 169 -13.95 6.80 10.21
N SER A 170 -13.92 5.81 11.10
CA SER A 170 -15.04 4.89 11.30
C SER A 170 -16.11 5.47 12.25
N GLY A 171 -17.39 5.36 11.84
CA GLY A 171 -18.52 5.66 12.72
C GLY A 171 -18.71 4.59 13.80
N GLY A 172 -19.06 5.01 15.03
CA GLY A 172 -19.43 4.13 16.13
C GLY A 172 -18.35 3.96 17.20
N MET A 173 -18.77 3.99 18.47
CA MET A 173 -17.91 3.94 19.64
C MET A 173 -17.69 2.48 20.09
N LYS A 174 -16.42 2.04 20.17
CA LYS A 174 -16.05 0.77 20.83
C LYS A 174 -15.44 1.09 22.19
N ARG A 175 -15.80 0.31 23.22
CA ARG A 175 -15.22 0.46 24.56
C ARG A 175 -13.91 -0.34 24.62
N VAL A 176 -12.78 0.34 24.69
CA VAL A 176 -11.47 -0.24 24.99
C VAL A 176 -11.02 0.35 26.34
N PRO A 177 -10.70 -0.47 27.37
CA PRO A 177 -10.26 0.05 28.66
C PRO A 177 -9.00 0.92 28.54
N GLY A 178 -8.97 2.06 29.25
CA GLY A 178 -7.78 2.92 29.34
C GLY A 178 -7.57 3.92 28.19
N VAL A 179 -8.39 3.88 27.13
CA VAL A 179 -8.26 4.78 25.97
C VAL A 179 -9.61 5.41 25.59
N ARG A 180 -9.57 6.55 24.90
CA ARG A 180 -10.75 7.25 24.35
C ARG A 180 -10.65 7.33 22.83
N GLN A 181 -11.75 7.03 22.14
CA GLN A 181 -11.82 7.05 20.67
C GLN A 181 -12.11 8.47 20.17
N ARG A 182 -11.47 8.87 19.05
CA ARG A 182 -11.68 10.18 18.40
C ARG A 182 -12.81 10.21 17.38
N CYS A 183 -13.96 9.58 17.67
CA CYS A 183 -15.16 9.67 16.84
C CYS A 183 -16.38 10.17 17.65
N PRO A 184 -17.32 10.91 17.04
CA PRO A 184 -18.57 11.24 17.69
C PRO A 184 -19.46 10.00 17.85
N ALA A 185 -20.42 10.07 18.78
CA ALA A 185 -21.37 8.97 19.01
C ALA A 185 -22.36 8.78 17.84
N LYS A 186 -22.74 9.87 17.17
CA LYS A 186 -23.58 9.86 15.98
C LYS A 186 -22.76 10.28 14.74
N PRO A 187 -22.89 9.59 13.59
CA PRO A 187 -22.28 10.00 12.32
C PRO A 187 -22.76 11.38 11.86
N SER A 188 -22.00 12.04 10.98
CA SER A 188 -22.37 13.34 10.40
C SER A 188 -23.36 13.13 9.26
N SER A 189 -24.34 14.03 9.13
CA SER A 189 -25.48 13.85 8.20
C SER A 189 -25.77 15.02 7.26
N ASN A 190 -25.05 16.15 7.37
CA ASN A 190 -25.34 17.38 6.62
C ASN A 190 -24.19 17.77 5.67
N VAL A 191 -24.50 18.26 4.46
CA VAL A 191 -23.54 18.61 3.39
C VAL A 191 -23.82 19.96 2.73
N ASP A 192 -22.81 20.47 2.04
CA ASP A 192 -22.97 21.61 1.12
C ASP A 192 -23.93 21.24 -0.02
N GLU A 193 -24.95 22.07 -0.28
CA GLU A 193 -26.04 21.80 -1.23
C GLU A 193 -25.60 21.80 -2.71
N HIS A 194 -24.34 22.13 -3.06
CA HIS A 194 -23.86 22.23 -4.45
C HIS A 194 -22.42 21.68 -4.59
N ILE A 195 -22.28 20.54 -5.27
CA ILE A 195 -20.97 19.95 -5.60
C ILE A 195 -20.99 19.51 -7.07
N ASP A 196 -19.98 19.94 -7.83
CA ASP A 196 -19.76 19.53 -9.22
C ASP A 196 -19.19 18.09 -9.26
N PRO A 197 -19.90 17.10 -9.84
CA PRO A 197 -19.44 15.71 -9.93
C PRO A 197 -18.16 15.51 -10.74
N SER A 198 -17.77 16.49 -11.57
CA SER A 198 -16.54 16.43 -12.35
C SER A 198 -15.27 16.68 -11.52
N GLN A 199 -15.42 17.04 -10.24
CA GLN A 199 -14.34 17.45 -9.33
C GLN A 199 -14.19 16.55 -8.09
N CYS A 200 -14.67 15.30 -8.13
CA CYS A 200 -14.56 14.34 -7.01
C CYS A 200 -13.12 13.80 -6.84
N TYR A 201 -12.20 14.66 -6.41
CA TYR A 201 -10.88 14.27 -5.91
C TYR A 201 -11.02 13.77 -4.47
N ARG A 202 -10.45 12.61 -4.17
CA ARG A 202 -10.43 12.02 -2.82
C ARG A 202 -9.13 12.38 -2.13
N MET A 203 -9.21 12.97 -0.94
CA MET A 203 -8.02 13.25 -0.11
C MET A 203 -7.29 11.95 0.25
N TRP A 204 -8.06 10.88 0.46
CA TRP A 204 -7.56 9.55 0.77
C TRP A 204 -7.14 8.73 -0.46
N SER A 205 -7.08 9.34 -1.66
CA SER A 205 -6.62 8.62 -2.84
C SER A 205 -5.13 8.30 -2.68
N PRO A 206 -4.71 7.02 -2.76
CA PRO A 206 -3.29 6.68 -2.75
C PRO A 206 -2.53 7.30 -3.93
N SER A 207 -3.24 7.63 -5.02
CA SER A 207 -2.72 8.34 -6.20
C SER A 207 -2.80 9.87 -6.10
N ALA A 208 -3.15 10.45 -4.93
CA ALA A 208 -3.22 11.89 -4.79
C ALA A 208 -1.86 12.55 -5.09
N ALA A 209 -1.74 13.18 -6.26
CA ALA A 209 -0.54 13.89 -6.68
C ALA A 209 -0.44 15.31 -6.07
N SER A 210 -1.44 15.73 -5.31
CA SER A 210 -1.43 17.05 -4.66
C SER A 210 -0.68 17.05 -3.33
N HIS A 211 -0.74 15.98 -2.55
CA HIS A 211 -0.24 15.95 -1.18
C HIS A 211 0.14 14.53 -0.72
N ILE A 212 0.88 14.46 0.38
CA ILE A 212 1.14 13.24 1.16
C ILE A 212 0.25 13.28 2.40
N LEU A 213 -0.41 12.16 2.71
CA LEU A 213 -1.31 12.02 3.86
C LEU A 213 -0.70 11.08 4.89
N LEU A 214 -0.53 11.56 6.13
CA LEU A 214 -0.22 10.74 7.29
C LEU A 214 -1.45 10.72 8.21
N ALA A 215 -2.08 9.58 8.39
CA ALA A 215 -3.29 9.46 9.19
C ALA A 215 -3.10 8.49 10.36
N ALA A 216 -3.75 8.78 11.48
CA ALA A 216 -3.71 7.96 12.70
C ALA A 216 -4.30 6.56 12.51
N CYS A 217 -5.16 6.38 11.51
CA CYS A 217 -5.69 5.09 11.12
C CYS A 217 -6.13 5.08 9.64
N SER A 218 -6.27 3.88 9.05
CA SER A 218 -6.92 3.70 7.74
C SER A 218 -8.40 4.16 7.74
N GLN A 219 -9.03 4.22 6.57
CA GLN A 219 -10.42 4.69 6.43
C GLN A 219 -11.42 3.93 7.32
N SER A 220 -11.23 2.62 7.54
CA SER A 220 -12.06 1.79 8.41
C SER A 220 -11.56 1.71 9.86
N GLY A 221 -10.36 2.24 10.13
CA GLY A 221 -9.70 2.18 11.42
C GLY A 221 -10.22 3.19 12.45
N LYS A 222 -9.57 3.19 13.62
CA LYS A 222 -9.88 4.08 14.75
C LYS A 222 -8.61 4.71 15.30
N ALA A 223 -8.66 6.00 15.59
CA ALA A 223 -7.67 6.74 16.35
C ALA A 223 -8.07 6.85 17.83
N TYR A 224 -7.08 6.74 18.72
CA TYR A 224 -7.28 6.76 20.16
C TYR A 224 -6.38 7.78 20.85
N GLU A 225 -6.88 8.31 21.96
CA GLU A 225 -6.11 9.08 22.93
C GLU A 225 -6.05 8.39 24.28
N SER A 226 -4.94 8.61 24.97
CA SER A 226 -4.71 8.15 26.33
C SER A 226 -5.67 8.85 27.31
N THR A 227 -6.04 8.13 28.36
CA THR A 227 -6.83 8.69 29.48
C THR A 227 -5.97 9.28 30.60
N SER A 228 -4.64 9.35 30.40
CA SER A 228 -3.68 9.97 31.32
C SER A 228 -3.88 11.49 31.42
N ASP A 229 -3.27 12.09 32.44
CA ASP A 229 -3.20 13.54 32.59
C ASP A 229 -1.72 13.98 32.60
N PRO A 230 -1.23 14.73 31.60
CA PRO A 230 -1.96 15.15 30.40
C PRO A 230 -2.26 13.99 29.42
N ALA A 231 -3.37 14.13 28.69
CA ALA A 231 -3.80 13.20 27.64
C ALA A 231 -3.16 13.57 26.29
N TYR A 232 -2.87 12.56 25.48
CA TYR A 232 -2.33 12.67 24.12
C TYR A 232 -2.89 11.58 23.21
N GLY A 233 -2.97 11.88 21.91
CA GLY A 233 -3.20 10.92 20.84
C GLY A 233 -2.03 9.96 20.70
N HIS A 234 -2.32 8.67 20.56
CA HIS A 234 -1.28 7.66 20.43
C HIS A 234 -0.48 7.83 19.14
N PHE A 235 -1.13 8.25 18.05
CA PHE A 235 -0.47 8.50 16.78
C PHE A 235 0.45 9.72 16.85
N THR A 236 -0.06 10.88 17.26
CA THR A 236 0.77 12.10 17.34
C THR A 236 1.99 11.93 18.22
N LYS A 237 1.85 11.28 19.38
CA LYS A 237 2.99 11.00 20.27
C LYS A 237 4.07 10.16 19.58
N SER A 238 3.66 9.11 18.87
CA SER A 238 4.57 8.20 18.19
C SER A 238 5.20 8.84 16.95
N LEU A 239 4.41 9.61 16.19
CA LEU A 239 4.87 10.38 15.03
C LEU A 239 5.94 11.41 15.41
N ILE A 240 5.71 12.22 16.46
CA ILE A 240 6.71 13.20 16.92
C ILE A 240 7.99 12.49 17.39
N THR A 241 7.87 11.33 18.03
CA THR A 241 9.03 10.52 18.47
C THR A 241 9.85 10.05 17.28
N ALA A 242 9.20 9.49 16.25
CA ALA A 242 9.86 9.06 15.02
C ALA A 242 10.49 10.25 14.28
N LEU A 243 9.76 11.36 14.13
CA LEU A 243 10.25 12.58 13.47
C LEU A 243 11.50 13.15 14.13
N ARG A 244 11.58 13.14 15.46
CA ARG A 244 12.76 13.61 16.20
C ARG A 244 13.95 12.66 16.13
N SER A 245 13.68 11.38 15.93
CA SER A 245 14.72 10.34 15.82
C SER A 245 15.26 10.23 14.39
N ALA A 246 14.47 10.62 13.40
CA ALA A 246 14.80 10.54 11.98
C ALA A 246 15.75 11.66 11.53
N VAL A 247 16.64 11.32 10.59
CA VAL A 247 17.37 12.31 9.80
C VAL A 247 16.48 12.69 8.61
N LEU A 248 15.67 13.73 8.75
CA LEU A 248 14.56 14.07 7.82
C LEU A 248 14.98 14.23 6.34
N LYS A 249 16.26 14.53 6.07
CA LYS A 249 16.80 14.62 4.70
C LYS A 249 17.20 13.28 4.08
N GLU A 250 17.10 12.21 4.84
CA GLU A 250 17.53 10.86 4.44
C GLU A 250 16.39 9.85 4.60
N THR A 251 15.47 10.11 5.52
CA THR A 251 14.25 9.32 5.77
C THR A 251 13.10 9.73 4.83
N THR A 252 12.48 8.76 4.17
CA THR A 252 11.19 8.93 3.45
C THR A 252 10.00 8.98 4.38
N TYR A 253 8.84 9.41 3.87
CA TYR A 253 7.59 9.23 4.60
C TYR A 253 7.27 7.75 4.84
N THR A 254 7.59 6.85 3.89
CA THR A 254 7.41 5.42 4.09
C THR A 254 8.25 4.92 5.26
N GLU A 255 9.57 5.14 5.24
CA GLU A 255 10.52 4.76 6.31
C GLU A 255 10.09 5.33 7.68
N LEU A 256 9.73 6.63 7.72
CA LEU A 256 9.23 7.28 8.94
C LEU A 256 8.03 6.53 9.55
N MET A 257 7.14 6.01 8.70
CA MET A 257 5.94 5.31 9.13
C MET A 257 6.22 3.87 9.55
N GLU A 258 7.30 3.25 9.05
CA GLU A 258 7.79 1.95 9.52
C GLU A 258 8.48 2.05 10.88
N ASP A 259 9.20 3.15 11.10
CA ASP A 259 9.96 3.43 12.31
C ASP A 259 9.09 3.98 13.45
N LEU A 260 7.76 4.05 13.28
CA LEU A 260 6.86 4.46 14.35
C LEU A 260 7.00 3.51 15.55
N PRO A 261 7.17 4.05 16.77
CA PRO A 261 7.08 3.25 17.98
C PRO A 261 5.76 2.46 18.02
N LYS A 262 5.83 1.21 18.50
CA LYS A 262 4.64 0.35 18.61
C LYS A 262 3.53 1.08 19.38
N LEU A 263 2.37 1.19 18.74
CA LEU A 263 1.22 1.86 19.36
C LEU A 263 0.63 1.00 20.49
N PRO A 264 0.10 1.62 21.56
CA PRO A 264 -0.50 0.88 22.68
C PRO A 264 -1.77 0.10 22.33
N VAL A 265 -2.44 0.46 21.23
CA VAL A 265 -3.66 -0.19 20.75
C VAL A 265 -3.35 -0.85 19.42
N GLU A 266 -3.34 -2.18 19.38
CA GLU A 266 -2.92 -2.95 18.19
C GLU A 266 -3.86 -2.75 16.99
N GLU A 267 -5.12 -2.40 17.23
CA GLU A 267 -6.09 -2.10 16.16
C GLU A 267 -5.93 -0.69 15.55
N GLN A 268 -5.08 0.17 16.14
CA GLN A 268 -4.74 1.45 15.55
C GLN A 268 -3.53 1.26 14.63
N ILE A 269 -3.77 1.25 13.32
CA ILE A 269 -2.73 1.08 12.29
C ILE A 269 -2.62 2.39 11.51
N PRO A 270 -1.56 3.19 11.72
CA PRO A 270 -1.33 4.43 11.00
C PRO A 270 -1.26 4.20 9.49
N HIS A 271 -1.71 5.18 8.72
CA HIS A 271 -1.76 5.11 7.26
C HIS A 271 -0.92 6.22 6.63
N CYS A 272 -0.19 5.88 5.58
CA CYS A 272 0.56 6.80 4.74
C CYS A 272 0.04 6.69 3.31
N GLY A 273 -0.37 7.80 2.70
CA GLY A 273 -0.95 7.82 1.35
C GLY A 273 -0.50 9.01 0.50
N GLY A 274 -0.75 8.94 -0.81
CA GLY A 274 -0.37 9.95 -1.79
C GLY A 274 0.68 9.44 -2.78
N ALA A 275 0.77 10.05 -3.96
CA ALA A 275 1.61 9.55 -5.06
C ALA A 275 3.13 9.67 -4.81
N TYR A 276 3.53 10.29 -3.71
CA TYR A 276 4.92 10.68 -3.43
C TYR A 276 5.41 10.30 -2.03
N THR A 277 4.88 9.24 -1.43
CA THR A 277 5.31 8.72 -0.12
C THR A 277 6.80 8.33 -0.08
N HIS A 278 7.40 8.05 -1.23
CA HIS A 278 8.85 7.83 -1.39
C HIS A 278 9.71 9.09 -1.26
N ARG A 279 9.12 10.28 -1.17
CA ARG A 279 9.90 11.52 -0.94
C ARG A 279 10.47 11.53 0.47
N LEU A 280 11.58 12.23 0.62
CA LEU A 280 12.16 12.56 1.91
C LEU A 280 11.17 13.44 2.70
N VAL A 281 11.10 13.21 4.00
CA VAL A 281 10.13 13.86 4.88
C VAL A 281 10.25 15.39 4.77
N PHE A 282 9.12 16.03 4.49
CA PHE A 282 8.97 17.48 4.28
C PHE A 282 9.75 18.07 3.10
N THR A 283 10.07 17.26 2.08
CA THR A 283 10.74 17.74 0.86
C THR A 283 10.07 17.26 -0.44
N LYS A 284 10.45 17.89 -1.55
CA LYS A 284 10.19 17.39 -2.92
C LYS A 284 11.21 16.36 -3.41
N ASN A 285 12.30 16.20 -2.69
CA ASN A 285 13.40 15.35 -3.09
C ASN A 285 13.07 13.91 -2.70
N GLY A 286 13.47 12.99 -3.54
CA GLY A 286 13.25 11.57 -3.38
C GLY A 286 13.74 10.82 -4.62
N PRO A 287 13.86 9.49 -4.56
CA PRO A 287 14.08 8.70 -5.76
C PRO A 287 13.04 9.04 -6.84
N MET A 288 13.43 8.95 -8.13
CA MET A 288 12.53 9.26 -9.24
C MET A 288 11.24 8.41 -9.18
N PRO A 289 10.08 8.94 -9.60
CA PRO A 289 8.85 8.16 -9.74
C PRO A 289 9.11 6.89 -10.58
N GLY A 290 8.78 5.72 -10.03
CA GLY A 290 9.04 4.42 -10.67
C GLY A 290 10.28 3.67 -10.17
N MET A 291 11.14 4.31 -9.36
CA MET A 291 12.20 3.61 -8.63
C MET A 291 11.70 3.18 -7.25
N ARG A 292 11.57 1.87 -7.04
CA ARG A 292 11.43 1.33 -5.68
C ARG A 292 12.78 1.39 -5.00
N THR A 293 12.88 2.23 -3.97
CA THR A 293 14.01 2.20 -3.06
C THR A 293 13.70 1.28 -1.89
N LEU A 294 14.59 0.35 -1.63
CA LEU A 294 14.49 -0.59 -0.53
C LEU A 294 15.37 -0.11 0.61
N ALA A 295 14.79 -0.01 1.81
CA ALA A 295 15.56 0.21 3.02
C ALA A 295 16.50 -0.99 3.21
N LEU A 296 17.78 -0.70 3.40
CA LEU A 296 18.79 -1.70 3.71
C LEU A 296 19.00 -1.72 5.21
N ARG A 297 18.79 -2.90 5.81
CA ARG A 297 19.21 -3.14 7.19
C ARG A 297 20.41 -4.06 7.16
N GLU A 298 21.55 -3.52 7.58
CA GLU A 298 22.73 -4.34 7.86
C GLU A 298 22.40 -5.28 9.03
N LEU A 299 22.62 -6.58 8.83
CA LEU A 299 22.36 -7.59 9.85
C LEU A 299 23.59 -8.49 9.99
N HIS A 300 23.98 -8.73 11.23
CA HIS A 300 24.94 -9.78 11.56
C HIS A 300 24.14 -11.08 11.70
N MET A 301 24.23 -11.94 10.68
CA MET A 301 23.35 -13.10 10.53
C MET A 301 24.13 -14.40 10.49
N PHE A 302 23.49 -15.46 10.98
CA PHE A 302 23.97 -16.83 10.93
C PHE A 302 23.03 -17.66 10.07
N VAL A 303 23.57 -18.52 9.20
CA VAL A 303 22.76 -19.40 8.34
C VAL A 303 22.83 -20.82 8.89
N VAL A 304 21.66 -21.42 9.09
CA VAL A 304 21.53 -22.80 9.56
C VAL A 304 20.75 -23.60 8.54
N ALA A 305 21.30 -24.75 8.12
CA ALA A 305 20.58 -25.67 7.26
C ALA A 305 19.45 -26.36 8.04
N ILE A 306 18.25 -26.34 7.48
CA ILE A 306 17.06 -27.01 8.02
C ILE A 306 16.94 -28.36 7.34
N GLY A 307 17.10 -29.45 8.10
CA GLY A 307 16.83 -30.79 7.60
C GLY A 307 15.33 -30.98 7.31
N SER A 308 14.99 -31.85 6.36
CA SER A 308 13.62 -32.11 5.89
C SER A 308 12.60 -32.58 6.96
N ASN A 309 13.05 -32.93 8.16
CA ASN A 309 12.21 -33.34 9.29
C ASN A 309 12.12 -32.29 10.41
N MET A 310 12.73 -31.12 10.24
CA MET A 310 12.81 -30.08 11.25
C MET A 310 11.82 -28.96 10.92
N VAL A 311 10.98 -28.59 11.90
CA VAL A 311 10.00 -27.50 11.74
C VAL A 311 10.55 -26.26 12.42
N VAL A 312 11.23 -25.43 11.64
CA VAL A 312 11.69 -24.11 12.08
C VAL A 312 10.68 -23.06 11.63
N ARG A 313 10.40 -22.09 12.49
CA ARG A 313 9.53 -20.95 12.19
C ARG A 313 10.24 -19.66 12.51
N GLU A 314 9.92 -18.62 11.78
CA GLU A 314 10.44 -17.31 12.11
C GLU A 314 9.90 -16.81 13.46
N GLY A 315 10.77 -16.16 14.22
CA GLY A 315 10.54 -15.83 15.63
C GLY A 315 10.83 -16.98 16.60
N MET A 316 11.14 -18.19 16.10
CA MET A 316 11.65 -19.27 16.95
C MET A 316 13.02 -18.86 17.50
N GLU A 317 13.19 -19.08 18.80
CA GLU A 317 14.43 -18.80 19.51
C GLU A 317 15.34 -20.04 19.50
N PHE A 318 16.63 -19.78 19.47
CA PHE A 318 17.70 -20.77 19.32
C PHE A 318 18.79 -20.44 20.31
N ASP A 319 18.94 -21.28 21.33
CA ASP A 319 20.03 -21.09 22.29
C ASP A 319 21.32 -21.63 21.69
N VAL A 320 22.35 -20.79 21.71
CA VAL A 320 23.68 -21.09 21.20
C VAL A 320 24.57 -21.48 22.37
N TYR A 321 25.22 -22.62 22.25
CA TYR A 321 26.14 -23.17 23.24
C TYR A 321 27.54 -23.32 22.67
N ASP A 322 28.55 -22.97 23.46
CA ASP A 322 29.96 -23.27 23.21
C ASP A 322 30.48 -24.14 24.35
N ASP A 323 31.01 -25.33 24.05
CA ASP A 323 31.48 -26.33 25.03
C ASP A 323 30.54 -26.49 26.25
N CYS A 324 29.23 -26.61 26.00
CA CYS A 324 28.15 -26.74 26.99
C CYS A 324 27.81 -25.48 27.81
N THR A 325 28.35 -24.32 27.48
CA THR A 325 27.99 -23.03 28.08
C THR A 325 27.11 -22.23 27.12
N MET A 326 25.94 -21.78 27.58
CA MET A 326 25.07 -20.92 26.77
C MET A 326 25.74 -19.57 26.53
N VAL A 327 25.96 -19.22 25.26
CA VAL A 327 26.64 -17.99 24.82
C VAL A 327 25.62 -16.88 24.57
N CYS A 328 24.56 -17.19 23.83
CA CYS A 328 23.51 -16.24 23.47
C CYS A 328 22.24 -16.96 22.98
N THR A 329 21.17 -16.20 22.82
CA THR A 329 19.95 -16.65 22.12
C THR A 329 19.89 -15.92 20.78
N LEU A 330 19.68 -16.67 19.70
CA LEU A 330 19.39 -16.15 18.38
C LEU A 330 17.91 -16.38 18.04
N VAL A 331 17.38 -15.58 17.12
CA VAL A 331 15.99 -15.68 16.66
C VAL A 331 16.01 -15.92 15.16
N ALA A 332 15.21 -16.87 14.68
CA ALA A 332 14.98 -17.01 13.24
C ALA A 332 14.33 -15.73 12.70
N ARG A 333 15.02 -15.06 11.78
CA ARG A 333 14.59 -13.84 11.08
C ARG A 333 14.07 -14.12 9.68
N MET A 334 14.50 -15.21 9.05
CA MET A 334 13.98 -15.64 7.77
C MET A 334 14.09 -17.16 7.67
N VAL A 335 13.10 -17.81 7.09
CA VAL A 335 13.06 -19.26 6.90
C VAL A 335 12.71 -19.58 5.45
N THR A 336 13.57 -20.35 4.78
CA THR A 336 13.34 -20.90 3.43
C THR A 336 12.97 -22.39 3.54
N GLU A 337 12.89 -23.11 2.41
CA GLU A 337 12.60 -24.55 2.41
C GLU A 337 13.70 -25.39 3.07
N ASP A 338 14.93 -24.90 3.06
CA ASP A 338 16.14 -25.64 3.43
C ASP A 338 17.08 -24.88 4.39
N GLN A 339 16.78 -23.61 4.71
CA GLN A 339 17.65 -22.76 5.52
C GLN A 339 16.86 -21.86 6.48
N ALA A 340 17.45 -21.57 7.64
CA ALA A 340 17.03 -20.54 8.57
C ALA A 340 18.15 -19.51 8.71
N ILE A 341 17.76 -18.23 8.69
CA ILE A 341 18.63 -17.11 8.99
C ILE A 341 18.34 -16.66 10.40
N LEU A 342 19.37 -16.71 11.24
CA LEU A 342 19.29 -16.39 12.66
C LEU A 342 20.04 -15.08 12.94
N ALA A 343 19.49 -14.25 13.82
CA ALA A 343 20.16 -13.04 14.30
C ALA A 343 19.81 -12.79 15.77
N SER A 344 20.56 -11.92 16.44
CA SER A 344 20.22 -11.49 17.81
C SER A 344 18.81 -10.87 17.89
N PRO A 345 18.12 -10.98 19.05
CA PRO A 345 16.77 -10.45 19.25
C PRO A 345 16.63 -8.93 18.99
N ASP A 346 17.69 -8.17 19.24
CA ASP A 346 17.76 -6.72 19.05
C ASP A 346 18.52 -6.31 17.77
N GLY A 347 19.09 -7.27 17.03
CA GLY A 347 19.89 -7.04 15.83
C GLY A 347 21.31 -6.55 16.12
N THR A 348 21.75 -6.60 17.38
CA THR A 348 23.14 -6.30 17.75
C THR A 348 24.12 -7.33 17.18
N PRO A 349 25.31 -6.91 16.73
CA PRO A 349 26.37 -7.83 16.33
C PRO A 349 26.76 -8.75 17.49
N LEU A 350 26.78 -10.06 17.26
CA LEU A 350 27.26 -11.05 18.21
C LEU A 350 28.47 -11.78 17.63
N SER A 351 29.53 -11.93 18.42
CA SER A 351 30.67 -12.80 18.10
C SER A 351 30.38 -14.18 18.69
N ILE A 352 30.24 -15.18 17.82
CA ILE A 352 29.94 -16.56 18.20
C ILE A 352 31.13 -17.44 17.77
N PRO A 353 31.70 -18.26 18.66
CA PRO A 353 32.78 -19.18 18.31
C PRO A 353 32.39 -20.13 17.17
N GLU A 354 33.30 -20.40 16.21
CA GLU A 354 33.07 -21.20 14.99
C GLU A 354 32.56 -22.63 15.24
N GLN A 355 32.67 -23.16 16.46
CA GLN A 355 32.21 -24.51 16.84
C GLN A 355 30.98 -24.52 17.73
N SER A 356 30.32 -23.37 17.91
CA SER A 356 29.12 -23.27 18.73
C SER A 356 27.97 -24.07 18.13
N GLN A 357 27.18 -24.70 18.99
CA GLN A 357 26.03 -25.54 18.63
C GLN A 357 24.73 -24.82 18.99
N ILE A 358 23.71 -25.02 18.17
CA ILE A 358 22.37 -24.53 18.47
C ILE A 358 21.49 -25.64 19.03
N VAL A 359 20.72 -25.32 20.06
CA VAL A 359 19.70 -26.19 20.65
C VAL A 359 18.31 -25.59 20.43
N ILE A 360 17.37 -26.42 19.98
CA ILE A 360 15.95 -26.09 19.85
C ILE A 360 15.22 -26.70 21.05
N ASP A 361 14.65 -25.86 21.92
CA ASP A 361 13.97 -26.33 23.13
C ASP A 361 12.52 -26.79 22.81
N GLU A 362 12.36 -28.11 22.69
CA GLU A 362 11.47 -28.96 23.51
C GLU A 362 11.46 -30.39 22.89
N ASP A 363 11.93 -31.37 23.65
CA ASP A 363 11.88 -32.84 23.44
C ASP A 363 12.65 -33.52 22.29
N ARG A 364 13.33 -32.82 21.37
CA ARG A 364 14.19 -33.46 20.33
C ARG A 364 15.39 -32.61 19.89
N GLY A 365 16.32 -32.30 20.80
CA GLY A 365 17.53 -31.53 20.48
C GLY A 365 18.33 -32.14 19.30
N ILE A 366 18.48 -31.38 18.22
CA ILE A 366 19.37 -31.67 17.09
C ILE A 366 20.53 -30.70 17.17
N ASN A 367 21.76 -31.21 17.30
CA ASN A 367 22.96 -30.38 17.24
C ASN A 367 23.22 -29.99 15.77
N LEU A 368 23.10 -28.70 15.46
CA LEU A 368 23.45 -28.14 14.16
C LEU A 368 24.73 -27.33 14.29
N LEU A 369 25.67 -27.58 13.37
CA LEU A 369 26.89 -26.79 13.24
C LEU A 369 26.54 -25.44 12.61
N LEU A 370 26.80 -24.36 13.35
CA LEU A 370 26.77 -23.01 12.82
C LEU A 370 27.89 -22.87 11.79
N LYS A 371 27.55 -22.52 10.56
CA LYS A 371 28.54 -22.11 9.57
C LYS A 371 28.50 -20.59 9.48
N GLU A 372 29.50 -19.94 10.04
CA GLU A 372 29.73 -18.51 9.83
C GLU A 372 29.91 -18.30 8.32
N GLN A 373 29.06 -17.45 7.72
CA GLN A 373 29.34 -16.95 6.37
C GLN A 373 30.56 -16.04 6.51
N SER A 374 31.70 -16.51 6.00
CA SER A 374 32.98 -15.83 6.08
C SER A 374 32.87 -14.40 5.54
N SER A 375 32.88 -13.41 6.43
CA SER A 375 33.28 -12.01 6.22
C SER A 375 32.53 -11.14 5.19
N SER A 376 31.46 -11.60 4.52
CA SER A 376 30.68 -10.74 3.64
C SER A 376 29.55 -10.05 4.40
N GLN A 377 29.61 -8.73 4.49
CA GLN A 377 28.52 -7.87 4.94
C GLN A 377 27.20 -8.31 4.28
N ALA A 378 26.13 -8.48 5.05
CA ALA A 378 24.85 -8.94 4.54
C ALA A 378 23.74 -7.95 4.91
N PHE A 379 22.83 -7.72 3.97
CA PHE A 379 21.73 -6.80 4.13
C PHE A 379 20.41 -7.51 3.86
N LEU A 380 19.37 -7.11 4.59
CA LEU A 380 18.01 -7.55 4.34
C LEU A 380 17.25 -6.45 3.60
N ILE A 381 16.56 -6.84 2.52
CA ILE A 381 15.61 -5.98 1.80
C ILE A 381 14.19 -6.54 1.94
N GLN A 382 13.19 -5.66 2.07
CA GLN A 382 11.77 -6.03 2.18
C GLN A 382 11.11 -6.27 0.80
N THR A 383 11.72 -7.15 0.03
CA THR A 383 11.15 -7.66 -1.22
C THR A 383 11.64 -9.09 -1.41
N GLY A 384 10.78 -9.98 -1.91
CA GLY A 384 11.11 -11.39 -2.05
C GLY A 384 10.65 -11.98 -3.36
N SER A 385 10.60 -13.30 -3.37
CA SER A 385 10.18 -14.06 -4.53
C SER A 385 8.77 -13.72 -4.97
N PHE A 386 7.85 -13.27 -4.10
CA PHE A 386 6.50 -12.82 -4.48
C PHE A 386 6.55 -11.63 -5.43
N GLU A 387 7.37 -10.64 -5.06
CA GLU A 387 7.81 -9.49 -5.86
C GLU A 387 8.78 -9.90 -6.99
N GLY A 388 8.95 -11.18 -7.29
CA GLY A 388 9.74 -11.60 -8.46
C GLY A 388 11.25 -11.49 -8.30
N VAL A 389 11.75 -11.24 -7.09
CA VAL A 389 13.18 -11.34 -6.77
C VAL A 389 13.64 -12.78 -6.98
N ARG A 390 14.86 -12.95 -7.49
CA ARG A 390 15.49 -14.26 -7.73
C ARG A 390 16.89 -14.26 -7.18
N GLU A 391 17.36 -15.44 -6.80
CA GLU A 391 18.77 -15.63 -6.46
C GLU A 391 19.64 -15.20 -7.65
N GLY A 392 20.71 -14.45 -7.38
CA GLY A 392 21.58 -13.84 -8.38
C GLY A 392 21.11 -12.47 -8.89
N MET A 393 19.90 -12.00 -8.56
CA MET A 393 19.43 -10.67 -8.99
C MET A 393 20.30 -9.56 -8.38
N GLU A 394 20.67 -8.57 -9.20
CA GLU A 394 21.52 -7.44 -8.78
C GLU A 394 20.69 -6.23 -8.35
N PHE A 395 21.22 -5.54 -7.34
CA PHE A 395 20.60 -4.47 -6.60
C PHE A 395 21.60 -3.30 -6.47
N PRO A 396 21.63 -2.36 -7.44
CA PRO A 396 22.52 -1.21 -7.37
C PRO A 396 22.22 -0.33 -6.17
N ILE A 397 23.27 0.00 -5.41
CA ILE A 397 23.27 0.95 -4.30
C ILE A 397 23.44 2.35 -4.87
N ARG A 398 22.52 3.26 -4.56
CA ARG A 398 22.57 4.67 -4.95
C ARG A 398 22.75 5.57 -3.73
N THR A 399 23.61 6.58 -3.86
CA THR A 399 23.76 7.66 -2.89
C THR A 399 22.50 8.53 -2.84
N PRO A 400 22.30 9.34 -1.77
CA PRO A 400 21.26 10.37 -1.73
C PRO A 400 21.31 11.35 -2.92
N GLN A 401 22.49 11.52 -3.53
CA GLN A 401 22.72 12.37 -4.70
C GLN A 401 22.43 11.66 -6.04
N GLY A 402 22.11 10.36 -6.01
CA GLY A 402 21.73 9.56 -7.17
C GLY A 402 22.88 8.82 -7.87
N GLU A 403 24.08 8.84 -7.32
CA GLU A 403 25.26 8.13 -7.87
C GLU A 403 25.24 6.65 -7.47
N THR A 404 25.56 5.74 -8.39
CA THR A 404 25.68 4.30 -8.08
C THR A 404 27.04 4.02 -7.44
N LEU A 405 27.05 3.51 -6.21
CA LEU A 405 28.28 3.18 -5.46
C LEU A 405 28.80 1.78 -5.80
N ASN A 406 27.92 0.78 -5.67
CA ASN A 406 28.21 -0.64 -5.87
C ASN A 406 26.88 -1.39 -6.11
N SER A 407 26.91 -2.71 -6.30
CA SER A 407 25.72 -3.56 -6.41
C SER A 407 25.73 -4.65 -5.34
N LEU A 408 24.54 -4.95 -4.79
CA LEU A 408 24.31 -6.13 -3.97
C LEU A 408 23.70 -7.23 -4.83
N THR A 409 23.91 -8.49 -4.48
CA THR A 409 23.35 -9.65 -5.16
C THR A 409 22.46 -10.42 -4.20
N ALA A 410 21.23 -10.74 -4.63
CA ALA A 410 20.33 -11.62 -3.91
C ALA A 410 20.91 -13.01 -3.78
N THR A 411 21.02 -13.52 -2.55
CA THR A 411 21.55 -14.84 -2.26
C THR A 411 20.52 -15.75 -1.61
N ILE A 412 19.68 -15.21 -0.72
CA ILE A 412 18.65 -16.00 -0.04
C ILE A 412 17.33 -15.27 -0.21
N VAL A 413 16.44 -15.83 -1.03
CA VAL A 413 15.19 -15.17 -1.42
C VAL A 413 14.01 -15.80 -0.70
N GLY A 414 13.51 -15.10 0.32
CA GLY A 414 12.23 -15.40 0.98
C GLY A 414 11.04 -14.92 0.13
N ILE A 415 9.83 -14.96 0.67
CA ILE A 415 8.63 -14.59 -0.10
C ILE A 415 8.43 -13.08 -0.21
N GLY A 416 8.62 -12.35 0.89
CA GLY A 416 8.55 -10.87 0.94
C GLY A 416 9.85 -10.21 1.37
N GLN A 417 10.91 -10.98 1.58
CA GLN A 417 12.22 -10.49 1.99
C GLN A 417 13.33 -11.24 1.27
N THR A 418 14.48 -10.58 1.10
CA THR A 418 15.65 -11.17 0.47
C THR A 418 16.91 -10.74 1.20
N VAL A 419 17.83 -11.67 1.41
CA VAL A 419 19.19 -11.37 1.82
C VAL A 419 20.01 -11.05 0.58
N VAL A 420 20.63 -9.88 0.60
CA VAL A 420 21.53 -9.41 -0.43
C VAL A 420 22.91 -9.16 0.16
N ILE A 421 23.96 -9.52 -0.58
CA ILE A 421 25.36 -9.34 -0.17
C ILE A 421 26.12 -8.54 -1.24
N PRO A 422 27.17 -7.78 -0.89
CA PRO A 422 28.04 -7.18 -1.88
C PRO A 422 28.62 -8.21 -2.84
N GLN A 423 28.77 -7.86 -4.12
CA GLN A 423 29.61 -8.63 -5.04
C GLN A 423 31.06 -8.63 -4.55
N ASP A 424 31.77 -9.73 -4.79
CA ASP A 424 33.16 -9.99 -4.36
C ASP A 424 34.03 -8.72 -4.32
N GLY A 425 34.48 -8.32 -3.13
CA GLY A 425 35.18 -7.06 -2.89
C GLY A 425 35.31 -6.70 -1.40
N PRO A 426 35.99 -5.59 -1.05
CA PRO A 426 36.03 -5.11 0.33
C PRO A 426 34.62 -4.73 0.84
N PRO A 427 34.40 -4.71 2.17
CA PRO A 427 33.13 -4.26 2.77
C PRO A 427 32.69 -2.92 2.21
N VAL A 428 31.39 -2.77 1.94
CA VAL A 428 30.85 -1.54 1.34
C VAL A 428 30.49 -0.58 2.47
N GLU A 429 31.26 0.50 2.61
CA GLU A 429 30.80 1.64 3.41
C GLU A 429 29.58 2.26 2.74
N MET A 430 28.44 2.20 3.42
CA MET A 430 27.19 2.81 2.97
C MET A 430 27.02 4.17 3.64
N PRO A 431 27.13 5.29 2.90
CA PRO A 431 26.73 6.59 3.41
C PRO A 431 25.30 6.53 3.95
N MET A 432 25.05 7.20 5.08
CA MET A 432 23.70 7.31 5.65
C MET A 432 22.72 7.84 4.57
N GLY A 433 21.56 7.18 4.44
CA GLY A 433 20.58 7.47 3.40
C GLY A 433 20.84 6.84 2.02
N SER A 434 21.88 6.00 1.86
CA SER A 434 22.07 5.20 0.65
C SER A 434 20.95 4.17 0.49
N ARG A 435 20.54 3.92 -0.76
CA ARG A 435 19.37 3.10 -1.08
C ARG A 435 19.71 2.06 -2.11
N VAL A 436 19.10 0.89 -2.00
CA VAL A 436 19.12 -0.06 -3.11
C VAL A 436 17.95 0.20 -4.02
N VAL A 437 18.21 0.21 -5.32
CA VAL A 437 17.18 0.32 -6.33
C VAL A 437 17.09 -0.97 -7.13
N VAL A 438 15.86 -1.36 -7.48
CA VAL A 438 15.65 -2.49 -8.39
C VAL A 438 15.58 -1.95 -9.81
N ASP A 439 16.69 -2.07 -10.55
CA ASP A 439 16.80 -1.54 -11.91
C ASP A 439 16.28 -2.52 -12.99
N ASP A 440 16.17 -3.83 -12.71
CA ASP A 440 15.76 -4.85 -13.70
C ASP A 440 14.73 -5.84 -13.12
N TRP A 441 13.50 -5.34 -12.87
CA TRP A 441 12.37 -6.25 -12.77
C TRP A 441 12.15 -6.90 -14.13
N GLU A 442 12.29 -8.22 -14.24
CA GLU A 442 12.13 -9.00 -15.48
C GLU A 442 10.71 -8.98 -16.08
N GLU A 443 9.83 -8.11 -15.57
CA GLU A 443 8.53 -7.81 -16.14
C GLU A 443 8.72 -7.04 -17.45
N LYS A 444 8.93 -7.73 -18.57
CA LYS A 444 8.98 -7.10 -19.90
C LYS A 444 7.82 -7.62 -20.72
N VAL A 445 7.03 -6.70 -21.28
CA VAL A 445 6.06 -6.99 -22.35
C VAL A 445 6.76 -6.84 -23.69
N GLY A 446 6.65 -7.83 -24.56
CA GLY A 446 7.19 -7.75 -25.91
C GLY A 446 6.36 -6.80 -26.76
N ILE A 447 6.94 -5.69 -27.21
CA ILE A 447 6.28 -4.69 -28.05
C ILE A 447 6.91 -4.68 -29.43
N TYR A 448 6.10 -4.90 -30.47
CA TYR A 448 6.51 -4.64 -31.84
C TYR A 448 6.08 -3.24 -32.27
N VAL A 449 7.04 -2.54 -32.85
CA VAL A 449 6.90 -1.18 -33.33
C VAL A 449 7.27 -1.17 -34.82
N PRO A 450 6.31 -0.89 -35.73
CA PRO A 450 6.58 -0.74 -37.15
C PRO A 450 7.64 0.34 -37.44
N THR A 451 8.40 0.17 -38.52
CA THR A 451 9.55 1.04 -38.87
C THR A 451 9.19 2.51 -39.14
N ASP A 452 7.93 2.81 -39.41
CA ASP A 452 7.36 4.14 -39.60
C ASP A 452 6.92 4.82 -38.28
N PHE A 453 6.99 4.10 -37.16
CA PHE A 453 6.74 4.62 -35.82
C PHE A 453 8.04 4.58 -35.01
N THR A 454 8.56 5.73 -34.63
CA THR A 454 9.62 5.82 -33.62
C THR A 454 8.98 6.16 -32.28
N LEU A 455 9.39 5.48 -31.21
CA LEU A 455 9.17 5.95 -29.83
C LEU A 455 10.02 7.22 -29.58
N GLY A 456 9.80 8.24 -30.40
CA GLY A 456 10.50 9.51 -30.36
C GLY A 456 9.87 10.41 -29.30
N LEU A 457 10.20 10.15 -28.03
CA LEU A 457 10.22 11.13 -26.93
C LEU A 457 10.84 10.60 -25.62
N TYR A 458 11.46 9.42 -25.59
CA TYR A 458 12.29 8.98 -24.47
C TYR A 458 13.55 8.29 -24.99
N PRO A 459 14.76 8.71 -24.58
CA PRO A 459 15.99 8.19 -25.14
C PRO A 459 16.11 6.67 -24.90
N PRO A 460 16.59 5.89 -25.88
CA PRO A 460 17.12 4.56 -25.63
C PRO A 460 18.31 4.74 -24.67
N GLY A 461 18.08 4.52 -23.38
CA GLY A 461 18.99 4.93 -22.32
C GLY A 461 18.33 5.25 -20.98
N ALA A 462 17.01 5.46 -20.93
CA ALA A 462 16.25 5.43 -19.67
C ALA A 462 16.06 3.98 -19.19
N LYS A 463 17.14 3.35 -18.70
CA LYS A 463 17.15 2.04 -18.03
C LYS A 463 16.32 1.98 -16.73
N ALA A 464 15.44 2.94 -16.46
CA ALA A 464 14.71 3.07 -15.21
C ALA A 464 13.23 2.66 -15.39
N GLY A 465 12.90 1.42 -15.02
CA GLY A 465 11.53 1.03 -14.66
C GLY A 465 10.51 0.82 -15.79
N LEU A 466 10.90 0.91 -17.07
CA LEU A 466 9.99 0.60 -18.18
C LEU A 466 9.97 -0.90 -18.49
N ARG A 467 8.79 -1.49 -18.28
CA ARG A 467 8.51 -2.92 -18.33
C ARG A 467 8.24 -3.46 -19.75
N TYR A 468 9.08 -3.13 -20.73
CA TYR A 468 8.90 -3.61 -22.11
C TYR A 468 10.21 -3.89 -22.86
N GLU A 469 10.12 -4.70 -23.90
CA GLU A 469 11.21 -5.02 -24.83
C GLU A 469 10.76 -4.89 -26.29
N GLN A 470 11.67 -4.58 -27.21
CA GLN A 470 11.35 -4.57 -28.63
C GLN A 470 11.26 -6.01 -29.14
N ALA A 471 10.07 -6.43 -29.56
CA ALA A 471 9.86 -7.75 -30.13
C ALA A 471 10.57 -7.88 -31.50
N ALA A 472 11.17 -9.05 -31.74
CA ALA A 472 11.90 -9.33 -32.98
C ALA A 472 11.01 -9.37 -34.23
N SER A 473 9.70 -9.58 -34.07
CA SER A 473 8.71 -9.60 -35.15
C SER A 473 7.31 -9.33 -34.62
N TYR A 474 6.36 -9.05 -35.54
CA TYR A 474 4.94 -8.91 -35.23
C TYR A 474 4.37 -10.14 -34.51
N GLN A 475 4.77 -11.35 -34.91
CA GLN A 475 4.26 -12.61 -34.35
C GLN A 475 4.85 -12.92 -32.97
N ALA A 476 6.03 -12.38 -32.65
CA ALA A 476 6.69 -12.57 -31.36
C ALA A 476 6.27 -11.53 -30.31
N ALA A 477 5.42 -10.56 -30.68
CA ALA A 477 5.00 -9.49 -29.78
C ALA A 477 3.77 -9.87 -28.96
N ASP A 478 3.65 -9.29 -27.76
CA ASP A 478 2.40 -9.23 -27.00
C ASP A 478 1.53 -8.05 -27.47
N LEU A 479 2.17 -6.93 -27.79
CA LEU A 479 1.52 -5.70 -28.24
C LEU A 479 2.14 -5.17 -29.54
N VAL A 480 1.32 -4.56 -30.38
CA VAL A 480 1.73 -3.82 -31.57
C VAL A 480 1.24 -2.39 -31.43
N LEU A 481 2.16 -1.44 -31.55
CA LEU A 481 1.84 -0.01 -31.51
C LEU A 481 1.79 0.55 -32.93
N ARG A 482 0.74 1.32 -33.26
CA ARG A 482 0.63 2.04 -34.53
C ARG A 482 0.16 3.47 -34.28
N ARG A 483 0.63 4.41 -35.09
CA ARG A 483 0.13 5.79 -35.04
C ARG A 483 -1.17 5.92 -35.83
N GLU A 484 -2.17 6.56 -35.23
CA GLU A 484 -3.44 6.88 -35.88
C GLU A 484 -3.75 8.37 -35.66
N GLY A 485 -3.24 9.23 -36.54
CA GLY A 485 -3.30 10.69 -36.36
C GLY A 485 -2.47 11.16 -35.16
N ASN A 486 -3.14 11.74 -34.16
CA ASN A 486 -2.55 12.15 -32.88
C ASN A 486 -2.60 11.04 -31.81
N ASP A 487 -3.39 10.00 -32.03
CA ASP A 487 -3.59 8.90 -31.08
C ASP A 487 -2.64 7.74 -31.39
N ILE A 488 -2.52 6.83 -30.42
CA ILE A 488 -1.77 5.58 -30.58
C ILE A 488 -2.75 4.40 -30.51
N LEU A 489 -2.80 3.62 -31.59
CA LEU A 489 -3.49 2.34 -31.62
C LEU A 489 -2.58 1.28 -30.98
N VAL A 490 -3.11 0.61 -29.97
CA VAL A 490 -2.47 -0.53 -29.29
C VAL A 490 -3.24 -1.80 -29.66
N GLU A 491 -2.59 -2.71 -30.38
CA GLU A 491 -3.15 -3.98 -30.82
C GLU A 491 -2.52 -5.14 -30.03
N ARG A 492 -3.32 -5.90 -29.28
CA ARG A 492 -2.89 -7.10 -28.57
C ARG A 492 -2.83 -8.28 -29.54
N ILE A 493 -1.70 -8.99 -29.58
CA ILE A 493 -1.57 -10.24 -30.33
C ILE A 493 -2.09 -11.38 -29.48
N THR A 494 -3.15 -12.04 -29.95
CA THR A 494 -3.87 -13.10 -29.21
C THR A 494 -3.05 -14.39 -29.04
N GLY A 495 -1.92 -14.53 -29.75
CA GLY A 495 -1.10 -15.75 -29.76
C GLY A 495 -0.12 -15.89 -28.60
N THR A 496 0.18 -14.83 -27.84
CA THR A 496 1.41 -14.79 -27.02
C THR A 496 1.19 -14.81 -25.50
N SER A 497 -0.01 -14.60 -24.97
CA SER A 497 -0.21 -14.71 -23.50
C SER A 497 -1.67 -14.85 -23.04
N ILE A 498 -2.66 -14.44 -23.85
CA ILE A 498 -4.08 -14.54 -23.53
C ILE A 498 -4.81 -15.21 -24.70
N GLY A 499 -4.77 -16.53 -24.77
CA GLY A 499 -5.36 -17.35 -25.84
C GLY A 499 -6.89 -17.45 -25.81
N TYR A 500 -7.58 -16.43 -25.30
CA TYR A 500 -9.04 -16.42 -25.10
C TYR A 500 -9.70 -15.24 -25.80
N PRO A 501 -10.97 -15.35 -26.23
CA PRO A 501 -11.70 -14.25 -26.87
C PRO A 501 -11.74 -13.02 -25.97
N CYS A 502 -11.13 -11.91 -26.39
CA CYS A 502 -11.10 -10.65 -25.64
C CYS A 502 -10.94 -9.45 -26.59
N GLU A 503 -11.00 -8.23 -26.05
CA GLU A 503 -10.69 -7.04 -26.85
C GLU A 503 -9.22 -7.07 -27.28
N THR A 504 -8.98 -6.70 -28.53
CA THR A 504 -7.66 -6.80 -29.15
C THR A 504 -7.14 -5.45 -29.62
N ARG A 505 -7.99 -4.42 -29.66
CA ARG A 505 -7.61 -3.09 -30.14
C ARG A 505 -8.05 -2.03 -29.16
N PHE A 506 -7.12 -1.14 -28.86
CA PHE A 506 -7.31 -0.05 -27.92
C PHE A 506 -6.74 1.23 -28.50
N THR A 507 -7.37 2.37 -28.20
CA THR A 507 -6.89 3.68 -28.64
C THR A 507 -6.43 4.46 -27.42
N LEU A 508 -5.17 4.87 -27.42
CA LEU A 508 -4.59 5.78 -26.45
C LEU A 508 -4.60 7.20 -27.05
N LYS A 509 -5.43 8.08 -26.49
CA LYS A 509 -5.65 9.44 -27.02
C LYS A 509 -4.50 10.41 -26.77
N ASP A 510 -3.72 10.17 -25.72
CA ASP A 510 -2.57 11.01 -25.37
C ASP A 510 -1.28 10.19 -25.39
N PRO A 511 -0.41 10.39 -26.39
CA PRO A 511 0.89 9.76 -26.47
C PRO A 511 1.78 9.95 -25.24
N LEU A 512 1.60 11.01 -24.44
CA LEU A 512 2.38 11.24 -23.22
C LEU A 512 2.17 10.15 -22.16
N HIS A 513 0.99 9.51 -22.14
CA HIS A 513 0.66 8.46 -21.19
C HIS A 513 1.08 7.05 -21.64
N LEU A 514 1.68 6.91 -22.84
CA LEU A 514 2.12 5.62 -23.37
C LEU A 514 3.03 4.83 -22.39
N PRO A 515 4.03 5.45 -21.73
CA PRO A 515 4.89 4.71 -20.80
C PRO A 515 4.11 4.13 -19.60
N ALA A 516 3.18 4.90 -19.04
CA ALA A 516 2.34 4.44 -17.93
C ALA A 516 1.37 3.34 -18.38
N ALA A 517 0.77 3.49 -19.57
CA ALA A 517 -0.10 2.48 -20.15
C ALA A 517 0.62 1.15 -20.40
N ILE A 518 1.84 1.18 -20.96
CA ILE A 518 2.68 0.00 -21.15
C ILE A 518 3.00 -0.66 -19.81
N SER A 519 3.32 0.15 -18.80
CA SER A 519 3.60 -0.35 -17.46
C SER A 519 2.37 -1.07 -16.88
N ASP A 520 1.15 -0.52 -17.02
CA ASP A 520 -0.09 -1.10 -16.47
C ASP A 520 -0.44 -2.42 -17.17
N ILE A 521 -0.16 -2.48 -18.46
CA ILE A 521 -0.30 -3.71 -19.24
C ILE A 521 0.70 -4.76 -18.73
N ALA A 522 1.97 -4.39 -18.51
CA ALA A 522 2.97 -5.31 -17.99
C ALA A 522 2.61 -5.87 -16.61
N HIS A 523 2.17 -5.01 -15.69
CA HIS A 523 1.68 -5.39 -14.37
C HIS A 523 0.49 -6.35 -14.46
N PHE A 524 -0.46 -6.08 -15.36
CA PHE A 524 -1.57 -6.98 -15.64
C PHE A 524 -1.10 -8.37 -16.06
N HIS A 525 -0.21 -8.45 -17.04
CA HIS A 525 0.33 -9.74 -17.51
C HIS A 525 1.12 -10.47 -16.43
N TYR A 526 1.93 -9.75 -15.66
CA TYR A 526 2.74 -10.32 -14.58
C TYR A 526 1.87 -11.04 -13.54
N PHE A 527 0.88 -10.35 -12.96
CA PHE A 527 0.03 -10.96 -11.94
C PHE A 527 -0.93 -12.01 -12.48
N LEU A 528 -1.40 -11.84 -13.72
CA LEU A 528 -2.24 -12.85 -14.38
C LEU A 528 -1.48 -14.17 -14.57
N ASN A 529 -0.23 -14.09 -15.02
CA ASN A 529 0.63 -15.24 -15.28
C ASN A 529 1.38 -15.75 -14.05
N ARG A 530 1.26 -15.07 -12.92
CA ARG A 530 1.96 -15.43 -11.69
C ARG A 530 1.58 -16.81 -11.20
N ARG A 531 2.57 -17.65 -10.93
CA ARG A 531 2.39 -19.03 -10.43
C ARG A 531 3.43 -19.28 -9.34
N ASN A 532 3.08 -20.17 -8.41
CA ASN A 532 4.05 -20.76 -7.49
C ASN A 532 4.12 -22.27 -7.77
N LYS A 533 5.29 -22.89 -7.59
CA LYS A 533 5.48 -24.35 -7.78
C LYS A 533 5.07 -25.17 -6.56
N ARG A 534 4.58 -24.52 -5.49
CA ARG A 534 4.12 -25.17 -4.25
C ARG A 534 2.71 -25.76 -4.42
N THR A 535 2.27 -26.52 -3.43
CA THR A 535 1.04 -27.33 -3.48
C THR A 535 -0.02 -26.89 -2.46
N LEU A 536 -0.01 -25.63 -2.00
CA LEU A 536 -1.01 -25.15 -1.03
C LEU A 536 -2.44 -25.22 -1.57
N LEU A 537 -2.61 -25.12 -2.89
CA LEU A 537 -3.92 -25.25 -3.53
C LEU A 537 -4.42 -26.70 -3.63
N SER A 538 -3.60 -27.71 -3.29
CA SER A 538 -3.98 -29.12 -3.31
C SER A 538 -4.99 -29.44 -2.20
N GLY A 539 -6.27 -29.17 -2.48
CA GLY A 539 -7.37 -29.25 -1.52
C GLY A 539 -8.18 -27.96 -1.37
N VAL A 540 -7.82 -26.90 -2.09
CA VAL A 540 -8.61 -25.66 -2.20
C VAL A 540 -9.42 -25.69 -3.50
N THR A 541 -10.71 -25.41 -3.44
CA THR A 541 -11.60 -25.41 -4.61
C THR A 541 -12.36 -24.10 -4.73
N LEU A 542 -12.33 -23.47 -5.91
CA LEU A 542 -13.27 -22.41 -6.29
C LEU A 542 -14.47 -23.02 -7.02
N GLU A 543 -15.66 -22.71 -6.53
CA GLU A 543 -16.93 -23.12 -7.11
C GLU A 543 -17.71 -21.87 -7.53
N MET A 544 -18.40 -21.95 -8.68
CA MET A 544 -19.27 -20.91 -9.20
C MET A 544 -20.67 -21.48 -9.41
N TYR A 545 -21.69 -20.75 -8.98
CA TYR A 545 -23.08 -21.18 -9.08
C TYR A 545 -23.95 -20.09 -9.68
N ARG A 546 -24.97 -20.50 -10.43
CA ARG A 546 -26.12 -19.64 -10.72
C ARG A 546 -26.90 -19.44 -9.41
N LEU A 547 -27.50 -18.28 -9.25
CA LEU A 547 -28.29 -17.96 -8.06
C LEU A 547 -29.79 -17.92 -8.36
N ARG A 548 -30.56 -18.43 -7.41
CA ARG A 548 -32.02 -18.27 -7.33
C ARG A 548 -32.41 -17.32 -6.21
N GLY A 549 -33.55 -16.65 -6.37
CA GLY A 549 -34.05 -15.66 -5.44
C GLY A 549 -33.40 -14.28 -5.61
N GLU A 550 -33.92 -13.31 -4.86
CA GLU A 550 -33.48 -11.91 -4.92
C GLU A 550 -32.63 -11.54 -3.70
N TYR A 551 -31.77 -10.54 -3.86
CA TYR A 551 -31.03 -9.95 -2.74
C TYR A 551 -32.02 -9.49 -1.65
N PRO A 552 -31.75 -9.75 -0.35
CA PRO A 552 -30.57 -10.39 0.24
C PRO A 552 -30.69 -11.92 0.40
N LYS A 553 -31.74 -12.56 -0.10
CA LYS A 553 -32.06 -13.99 0.13
C LYS A 553 -31.66 -14.90 -1.05
N SER A 554 -30.61 -14.53 -1.80
CA SER A 554 -30.13 -15.35 -2.92
C SER A 554 -29.46 -16.64 -2.41
N SER A 555 -29.61 -17.73 -3.16
CA SER A 555 -28.98 -19.02 -2.85
C SER A 555 -28.46 -19.71 -4.12
N PRO A 556 -27.39 -20.53 -4.03
CA PRO A 556 -26.91 -21.32 -5.14
C PRO A 556 -27.96 -22.27 -5.71
N GLU A 557 -27.97 -22.41 -7.03
CA GLU A 557 -28.80 -23.33 -7.81
C GLU A 557 -27.94 -24.07 -8.84
N GLY A 558 -28.19 -25.37 -8.99
CA GLY A 558 -27.50 -26.23 -9.94
C GLY A 558 -26.09 -26.64 -9.50
N ASP A 559 -25.34 -27.18 -10.46
CA ASP A 559 -23.98 -27.67 -10.23
C ASP A 559 -22.92 -26.57 -10.34
N ASN A 560 -21.73 -26.85 -9.81
CA ASN A 560 -20.57 -25.98 -10.00
C ASN A 560 -20.26 -25.83 -11.50
N ILE A 561 -20.27 -24.59 -11.98
CA ILE A 561 -20.01 -24.20 -13.38
C ILE A 561 -18.51 -24.27 -13.70
N ILE A 562 -17.64 -24.01 -12.72
CA ILE A 562 -16.19 -24.07 -12.91
C ILE A 562 -15.75 -25.52 -13.08
N LYS A 563 -15.09 -25.81 -14.20
CA LYS A 563 -14.51 -27.12 -14.53
C LYS A 563 -12.99 -27.02 -14.75
N PRO A 564 -12.21 -28.05 -14.40
CA PRO A 564 -10.80 -28.11 -14.77
C PRO A 564 -10.63 -28.25 -16.30
N ASN A 565 -9.63 -27.60 -16.87
CA ASN A 565 -9.29 -27.66 -18.30
C ASN A 565 -7.76 -27.56 -18.47
N GLY A 566 -7.06 -28.68 -18.30
CA GLY A 566 -5.60 -28.70 -18.20
C GLY A 566 -5.13 -28.03 -16.91
N GLU A 567 -4.18 -27.11 -17.01
CA GLU A 567 -3.64 -26.34 -15.86
C GLU A 567 -4.50 -25.15 -15.44
N VAL A 568 -5.58 -24.86 -16.18
CA VAL A 568 -6.44 -23.70 -15.96
C VAL A 568 -7.88 -24.16 -15.73
N TYR A 569 -8.64 -23.43 -14.93
CA TYR A 569 -10.06 -23.70 -14.72
C TYR A 569 -10.90 -22.85 -15.69
N LYS A 570 -12.02 -23.37 -16.17
CA LYS A 570 -12.91 -22.67 -17.12
C LYS A 570 -14.35 -22.66 -16.61
N ALA A 571 -15.05 -21.56 -16.81
CA ALA A 571 -16.50 -21.49 -16.72
C ALA A 571 -17.07 -20.90 -18.01
N GLU A 572 -18.06 -21.59 -18.59
CA GLU A 572 -18.78 -21.15 -19.78
C GLU A 572 -20.15 -20.64 -19.38
N LEU A 573 -20.47 -19.41 -19.77
CA LEU A 573 -21.71 -18.74 -19.39
C LEU A 573 -22.54 -18.42 -20.64
N PRO A 574 -23.85 -18.71 -20.64
CA PRO A 574 -24.73 -18.20 -21.69
C PRO A 574 -24.90 -16.69 -21.52
N SER A 575 -24.98 -15.96 -22.63
CA SER A 575 -25.30 -14.53 -22.63
C SER A 575 -26.70 -14.28 -22.07
N ASN A 576 -26.79 -13.98 -20.77
CA ASN A 576 -28.03 -13.61 -20.10
C ASN A 576 -27.75 -12.52 -19.07
N ILE A 577 -28.17 -11.30 -19.40
CA ILE A 577 -27.96 -10.10 -18.57
C ILE A 577 -28.70 -10.13 -17.22
N HIS A 578 -29.65 -11.05 -17.03
CA HIS A 578 -30.39 -11.24 -15.79
C HIS A 578 -29.86 -12.41 -14.96
N ALA A 579 -28.94 -13.21 -15.48
CA ALA A 579 -28.36 -14.32 -14.74
C ALA A 579 -27.42 -13.78 -13.65
N LYS A 580 -27.71 -14.20 -12.42
CA LYS A 580 -26.97 -13.84 -11.21
C LYS A 580 -26.08 -15.01 -10.82
N TYR A 581 -24.85 -14.71 -10.45
CA TYR A 581 -23.85 -15.71 -10.07
C TYR A 581 -23.22 -15.37 -8.72
N GLY A 582 -22.80 -16.41 -8.02
CA GLY A 582 -22.07 -16.29 -6.77
C GLY A 582 -21.03 -17.39 -6.66
N PHE A 583 -20.08 -17.18 -5.77
CA PHE A 583 -18.88 -18.01 -5.67
C PHE A 583 -18.67 -18.55 -4.27
N VAL A 584 -18.02 -19.70 -4.22
CA VAL A 584 -17.66 -20.38 -2.98
C VAL A 584 -16.22 -20.85 -3.09
N ILE A 585 -15.36 -20.43 -2.16
CA ILE A 585 -14.06 -21.07 -1.95
C ILE A 585 -14.17 -22.05 -0.79
N ARG A 586 -13.62 -23.25 -0.96
CA ARG A 586 -13.51 -24.24 0.11
C ARG A 586 -12.07 -24.64 0.33
N ASN A 587 -11.71 -24.82 1.59
CA ASN A 587 -10.43 -25.33 2.01
C ASN A 587 -10.60 -26.68 2.70
N ARG A 588 -10.08 -27.73 2.05
CA ARG A 588 -10.00 -29.10 2.56
C ARG A 588 -8.59 -29.46 3.06
N THR A 589 -7.67 -28.50 3.03
CA THR A 589 -6.32 -28.69 3.55
C THR A 589 -6.34 -28.69 5.07
N ASN A 590 -5.22 -29.11 5.66
CA ASN A 590 -4.98 -29.06 7.10
C ASN A 590 -4.42 -27.71 7.59
N GLN A 591 -4.37 -26.69 6.73
CA GLN A 591 -3.84 -25.36 7.04
C GLN A 591 -4.94 -24.29 7.01
N ASP A 592 -4.84 -23.30 7.88
CA ASP A 592 -5.69 -22.10 7.82
C ASP A 592 -5.10 -21.16 6.76
N LEU A 593 -5.92 -20.62 5.86
CA LEU A 593 -5.46 -19.83 4.71
C LEU A 593 -6.13 -18.46 4.63
N PHE A 594 -5.38 -17.46 4.22
CA PHE A 594 -5.89 -16.21 3.69
C PHE A 594 -6.13 -16.39 2.19
N ALA A 595 -7.22 -15.83 1.68
CA ALA A 595 -7.59 -15.92 0.27
C ALA A 595 -7.84 -14.52 -0.28
N TYR A 596 -7.31 -14.27 -1.48
CA TYR A 596 -7.43 -13.01 -2.21
C TYR A 596 -7.94 -13.33 -3.60
N ILE A 597 -8.96 -12.62 -4.05
CA ILE A 597 -9.65 -12.89 -5.30
C ILE A 597 -9.70 -11.61 -6.10
N PHE A 598 -9.08 -11.64 -7.27
CA PHE A 598 -9.01 -10.52 -8.18
C PHE A 598 -9.65 -10.90 -9.51
N TYR A 599 -10.39 -9.96 -10.09
CA TYR A 599 -10.89 -10.06 -11.44
C TYR A 599 -10.08 -9.17 -12.37
N PHE A 600 -9.49 -9.81 -13.37
CA PHE A 600 -8.69 -9.22 -14.42
C PHE A 600 -9.60 -9.06 -15.64
N ASN A 601 -9.90 -7.80 -15.99
CA ASN A 601 -10.68 -7.46 -17.18
C ASN A 601 -9.73 -7.20 -18.36
N PRO A 602 -9.54 -8.15 -19.30
CA PRO A 602 -8.65 -7.95 -20.43
C PRO A 602 -9.20 -6.98 -21.47
N ALA A 603 -10.47 -6.56 -21.39
CA ALA A 603 -11.02 -5.53 -22.27
C ALA A 603 -10.63 -4.11 -21.83
N GLU A 604 -10.10 -3.95 -20.62
CA GLU A 604 -9.79 -2.65 -20.02
C GLU A 604 -8.42 -2.64 -19.34
N TYR A 605 -7.71 -3.77 -19.26
CA TYR A 605 -6.52 -3.98 -18.39
C TYR A 605 -6.73 -3.56 -16.94
N VAL A 606 -7.98 -3.60 -16.47
CA VAL A 606 -8.38 -3.28 -15.11
C VAL A 606 -8.29 -4.52 -14.22
N ILE A 607 -7.80 -4.36 -13.00
CA ILE A 607 -7.75 -5.42 -11.98
C ILE A 607 -8.58 -4.97 -10.79
N LYS A 608 -9.69 -5.67 -10.52
CA LYS A 608 -10.60 -5.36 -9.40
C LYS A 608 -10.48 -6.41 -8.31
N PRO A 609 -10.39 -6.02 -7.03
CA PRO A 609 -10.54 -6.97 -5.95
C PRO A 609 -12.03 -7.38 -5.89
N TRP A 610 -12.30 -8.68 -5.88
CA TRP A 610 -13.64 -9.21 -5.59
C TRP A 610 -13.76 -9.65 -4.15
N TYR A 611 -12.65 -10.09 -3.56
CA TYR A 611 -12.56 -10.43 -2.16
C TYR A 611 -11.10 -10.28 -1.70
N ALA A 612 -10.90 -9.67 -0.53
CA ALA A 612 -9.63 -9.70 0.18
C ALA A 612 -9.94 -9.65 1.69
N PRO A 613 -9.09 -10.24 2.55
CA PRO A 613 -9.27 -10.15 4.00
C PRO A 613 -9.09 -8.70 4.46
N GLU A 614 -9.98 -8.23 5.35
CA GLU A 614 -10.04 -6.81 5.73
C GLU A 614 -8.88 -6.34 6.63
N THR A 615 -8.25 -7.25 7.39
CA THR A 615 -7.19 -6.91 8.34
C THR A 615 -6.21 -8.06 8.57
N ALA A 616 -4.97 -7.74 8.95
CA ALA A 616 -3.97 -8.71 9.41
C ALA A 616 -4.34 -9.40 10.75
N PHE A 617 -5.20 -8.78 11.56
CA PHE A 617 -5.49 -9.19 12.95
C PHE A 617 -6.73 -10.09 13.10
N GLY A 618 -7.04 -10.89 12.08
CA GLY A 618 -8.13 -11.87 12.09
C GLY A 618 -7.63 -13.30 11.93
N ARG A 619 -8.41 -14.29 12.41
CA ARG A 619 -8.16 -15.70 12.03
C ARG A 619 -8.29 -15.82 10.51
N PRO A 620 -7.44 -16.62 9.83
CA PRO A 620 -7.49 -16.73 8.37
C PRO A 620 -8.91 -17.11 7.93
N PRO A 621 -9.60 -16.34 7.08
CA PRO A 621 -11.03 -16.52 6.79
C PRO A 621 -11.37 -17.90 6.25
N LEU A 622 -10.39 -18.54 5.60
CA LEU A 622 -10.52 -19.84 5.00
C LEU A 622 -9.86 -20.90 5.90
N HIS A 623 -10.54 -21.24 7.00
CA HIS A 623 -10.04 -22.19 7.99
C HIS A 623 -9.75 -23.59 7.42
N ARG A 624 -8.86 -24.32 8.09
CA ARG A 624 -8.53 -25.72 7.79
C ARG A 624 -9.75 -26.63 7.91
N ILE A 625 -9.68 -27.81 7.31
CA ILE A 625 -10.70 -28.84 7.50
C ILE A 625 -10.82 -29.25 8.98
N ALA A 626 -12.04 -29.25 9.50
CA ALA A 626 -12.32 -29.63 10.89
C ALA A 626 -13.58 -30.51 10.96
N ALA A 627 -13.48 -31.67 11.61
CA ALA A 627 -14.57 -32.65 11.72
C ALA A 627 -15.21 -33.01 10.37
N GLY A 628 -14.40 -33.16 9.32
CA GLY A 628 -14.85 -33.46 7.95
C GLY A 628 -15.53 -32.29 7.21
N LYS A 629 -15.67 -31.12 7.84
CA LYS A 629 -16.23 -29.92 7.23
C LYS A 629 -15.10 -29.00 6.73
N PRO A 630 -15.08 -28.64 5.43
CA PRO A 630 -14.10 -27.69 4.92
C PRO A 630 -14.40 -26.27 5.41
N GLY A 631 -13.35 -25.47 5.64
CA GLY A 631 -13.51 -24.03 5.76
C GLY A 631 -14.03 -23.45 4.46
N LYS A 632 -14.80 -22.37 4.54
CA LYS A 632 -15.50 -21.82 3.39
C LYS A 632 -15.65 -20.31 3.48
N VAL A 633 -15.42 -19.64 2.35
CA VAL A 633 -15.76 -18.24 2.11
C VAL A 633 -16.76 -18.18 0.95
N THR A 634 -17.78 -17.33 1.08
CA THR A 634 -18.75 -17.04 0.01
C THR A 634 -18.65 -15.58 -0.38
N PHE A 635 -18.79 -15.29 -1.66
CA PHE A 635 -18.92 -13.92 -2.12
C PHE A 635 -19.96 -13.83 -3.24
N GLY A 636 -20.81 -12.80 -3.16
CA GLY A 636 -21.96 -12.60 -4.04
C GLY A 636 -23.13 -13.54 -3.78
N ILE A 637 -23.19 -14.19 -2.62
CA ILE A 637 -24.27 -15.10 -2.19
C ILE A 637 -24.81 -14.61 -0.85
N GLY A 638 -26.13 -14.48 -0.70
CA GLY A 638 -26.80 -14.30 0.61
C GLY A 638 -26.33 -13.08 1.41
N GLY A 639 -27.07 -11.97 1.37
CA GLY A 639 -26.68 -10.72 2.02
C GLY A 639 -25.61 -9.91 1.27
N GLU A 640 -25.08 -10.44 0.17
CA GLU A 640 -24.14 -9.75 -0.74
C GLU A 640 -24.70 -9.65 -2.16
N ARG A 641 -24.27 -8.63 -2.93
CA ARG A 641 -24.70 -8.44 -4.32
C ARG A 641 -24.10 -9.51 -5.23
N ALA A 642 -24.96 -10.14 -6.04
CA ALA A 642 -24.56 -11.15 -7.00
C ALA A 642 -23.75 -10.56 -8.17
N PHE A 643 -22.92 -11.39 -8.78
CA PHE A 643 -22.19 -11.06 -10.00
C PHE A 643 -23.09 -11.23 -11.22
N ILE A 644 -23.05 -10.24 -12.10
CA ILE A 644 -23.73 -10.25 -13.40
C ILE A 644 -22.67 -10.01 -14.46
N PHE A 645 -22.65 -10.85 -15.49
CA PHE A 645 -21.72 -10.75 -16.60
C PHE A 645 -22.48 -10.35 -17.87
N THR A 646 -21.93 -9.39 -18.61
CA THR A 646 -22.55 -8.86 -19.84
C THR A 646 -21.55 -8.87 -21.00
N LEU A 647 -22.02 -9.21 -22.20
CA LEU A 647 -21.16 -9.24 -23.38
C LEU A 647 -20.98 -7.79 -23.85
N PRO A 648 -19.76 -7.39 -24.23
CA PRO A 648 -19.58 -6.10 -24.88
C PRO A 648 -20.47 -6.00 -26.13
N PRO A 649 -21.02 -4.81 -26.45
CA PRO A 649 -21.83 -4.61 -27.64
C PRO A 649 -21.11 -5.12 -28.89
N GLY A 650 -21.81 -5.90 -29.73
CA GLY A 650 -21.28 -6.41 -31.00
C GLY A 650 -20.30 -7.59 -30.90
N LYS A 651 -20.01 -8.13 -29.70
CA LYS A 651 -19.19 -9.34 -29.54
C LYS A 651 -20.06 -10.58 -29.34
N SER A 652 -19.73 -11.67 -30.05
CA SER A 652 -20.37 -12.99 -29.88
C SER A 652 -19.78 -13.78 -28.71
N SER A 653 -18.55 -13.47 -28.29
CA SER A 653 -17.92 -14.03 -27.09
C SER A 653 -16.89 -13.07 -26.50
N SER A 654 -16.71 -13.14 -25.18
CA SER A 654 -15.67 -12.40 -24.45
C SER A 654 -15.28 -13.16 -23.20
N SER A 655 -14.04 -12.99 -22.76
CA SER A 655 -13.47 -13.65 -21.59
C SER A 655 -12.92 -12.65 -20.57
N GLY A 656 -13.03 -13.02 -19.30
CA GLY A 656 -12.35 -12.37 -18.18
C GLY A 656 -11.64 -13.42 -17.34
N PHE A 657 -10.78 -12.98 -16.42
CA PHE A 657 -9.99 -13.91 -15.60
C PHE A 657 -10.21 -13.65 -14.12
N ILE A 658 -10.40 -14.71 -13.35
CA ILE A 658 -10.36 -14.68 -11.89
C ILE A 658 -9.01 -15.24 -11.48
N LYS A 659 -8.24 -14.43 -10.75
CA LYS A 659 -7.00 -14.85 -10.11
C LYS A 659 -7.24 -15.00 -8.62
N ILE A 660 -6.89 -16.15 -8.07
CA ILE A 660 -6.93 -16.40 -6.63
C ILE A 660 -5.51 -16.50 -6.15
N PHE A 661 -5.17 -15.78 -5.08
CA PHE A 661 -3.97 -16.02 -4.30
C PHE A 661 -4.39 -16.58 -2.94
N VAL A 662 -3.67 -17.59 -2.45
CA VAL A 662 -3.79 -18.07 -1.08
C VAL A 662 -2.46 -17.95 -0.39
N SER A 663 -2.49 -17.67 0.91
CA SER A 663 -1.29 -17.60 1.74
C SER A 663 -1.56 -18.11 3.15
N THR A 664 -0.52 -18.62 3.80
CA THR A 664 -0.57 -19.09 5.20
C THR A 664 -0.56 -17.93 6.20
N GLU A 665 -0.09 -16.75 5.79
CA GLU A 665 -0.18 -15.52 6.57
C GLU A 665 -0.84 -14.40 5.76
N TYR A 666 -1.24 -13.33 6.45
CA TYR A 666 -1.86 -12.18 5.81
C TYR A 666 -0.86 -11.44 4.92
N LEU A 667 -1.19 -11.32 3.65
CA LEU A 667 -0.53 -10.44 2.69
C LEU A 667 -1.41 -9.21 2.43
N ASP A 668 -0.84 -8.00 2.38
CA ASP A 668 -1.55 -6.89 1.76
C ASP A 668 -1.32 -6.96 0.24
N LEU A 669 -2.32 -7.45 -0.48
CA LEU A 669 -2.32 -7.53 -1.95
C LEU A 669 -3.15 -6.42 -2.60
N GLY A 670 -3.53 -5.38 -1.83
CA GLY A 670 -4.34 -4.27 -2.33
C GLY A 670 -3.72 -3.56 -3.54
N TRP A 671 -2.41 -3.60 -3.65
CA TRP A 671 -1.60 -2.97 -4.69
C TRP A 671 -1.59 -3.66 -6.05
N ILE A 672 -2.11 -4.88 -6.12
CA ILE A 672 -2.29 -5.56 -7.41
C ILE A 672 -3.36 -4.85 -8.24
N GLN A 673 -4.28 -4.12 -7.59
CA GLN A 673 -5.42 -3.48 -8.24
C GLN A 673 -5.02 -2.38 -9.23
N GLN A 674 -5.77 -2.32 -10.34
CA GLN A 674 -5.68 -1.28 -11.35
C GLN A 674 -7.08 -0.74 -11.59
N GLN A 675 -7.38 0.44 -11.05
CA GLN A 675 -8.76 0.94 -10.97
C GLN A 675 -9.25 1.62 -12.25
N ILE A 676 -8.33 2.25 -12.98
CA ILE A 676 -8.63 3.01 -14.21
C ILE A 676 -7.95 2.29 -15.38
N SER A 677 -8.70 2.10 -16.47
CA SER A 677 -8.14 1.56 -17.71
C SER A 677 -7.07 2.51 -18.27
N PRO A 678 -5.91 2.01 -18.74
CA PRO A 678 -4.90 2.83 -19.41
C PRO A 678 -5.41 3.48 -20.70
N PHE A 679 -6.58 3.06 -21.19
CA PHE A 679 -7.23 3.60 -22.38
C PHE A 679 -8.44 4.48 -22.06
N ASN A 680 -8.68 4.78 -20.78
CA ASN A 680 -9.71 5.73 -20.38
C ASN A 680 -9.25 7.17 -20.66
N GLU A 681 -10.16 8.06 -21.04
CA GLU A 681 -9.84 9.49 -21.24
C GLU A 681 -9.34 10.19 -19.97
N LYS A 682 -9.73 9.69 -18.79
CA LYS A 682 -9.31 10.20 -17.48
C LYS A 682 -8.03 9.55 -16.97
N PHE A 683 -7.37 8.71 -17.77
CA PHE A 683 -6.12 8.08 -17.39
C PHE A 683 -5.02 9.14 -17.36
N ASP A 684 -4.45 9.37 -16.18
CA ASP A 684 -3.39 10.34 -15.91
C ASP A 684 -2.03 9.66 -15.64
N GLY A 685 -1.96 8.34 -15.87
CA GLY A 685 -0.79 7.52 -15.56
C GLY A 685 -0.69 7.01 -14.12
N THR A 686 -1.69 7.22 -13.26
CA THR A 686 -1.64 6.89 -11.82
C THR A 686 -2.63 5.80 -11.36
N GLY A 687 -2.86 4.78 -12.20
CA GLY A 687 -3.89 3.76 -12.00
C GLY A 687 -3.61 2.66 -10.95
N ARG A 688 -2.38 2.58 -10.41
CA ARG A 688 -1.95 1.52 -9.47
C ARG A 688 -1.91 1.99 -8.03
N LEU A 689 -2.36 1.11 -7.14
CA LEU A 689 -2.13 1.23 -5.70
C LEU A 689 -0.70 0.75 -5.41
N GLU A 690 0.10 1.51 -4.67
CA GLU A 690 1.39 1.00 -4.17
C GLU A 690 1.17 0.12 -2.93
N GLY A 691 1.92 -0.97 -2.88
CA GLY A 691 1.74 -2.02 -1.89
C GLY A 691 2.86 -2.08 -0.91
N ARG A 692 2.48 -2.26 0.35
CA ARG A 692 3.39 -2.53 1.45
C ARG A 692 3.09 -3.92 1.98
N GLN A 693 4.11 -4.76 2.11
CA GLN A 693 3.98 -6.02 2.81
C GLN A 693 4.49 -5.81 4.24
N GLU A 694 3.59 -5.77 5.22
CA GLU A 694 3.93 -5.71 6.66
C GLU A 694 4.12 -7.12 7.25
N THR A 695 4.72 -8.05 6.50
CA THR A 695 5.06 -9.36 7.06
C THR A 695 6.56 -9.46 7.25
N PHE A 696 6.98 -9.56 8.52
CA PHE A 696 8.35 -9.94 8.85
C PHE A 696 8.66 -11.36 8.37
N ARG A 697 7.62 -12.19 8.17
CA ARG A 697 7.69 -13.60 7.84
C ARG A 697 7.68 -13.93 6.35
N SER A 698 8.16 -15.13 6.00
CA SER A 698 8.07 -15.73 4.66
C SER A 698 6.85 -16.65 4.53
N PRO A 699 5.66 -16.15 4.14
CA PRO A 699 4.43 -16.94 4.13
C PRO A 699 4.34 -17.81 2.89
N ASP A 700 4.13 -19.11 3.06
CA ASP A 700 3.80 -19.99 1.94
C ASP A 700 2.57 -19.41 1.19
N TRP A 701 2.69 -19.23 -0.12
CA TRP A 701 1.60 -18.76 -0.97
C TRP A 701 1.48 -19.60 -2.24
N ASP A 702 0.30 -19.56 -2.87
CA ASP A 702 0.04 -20.24 -4.14
C ASP A 702 -1.07 -19.51 -4.90
N ALA A 703 -1.22 -19.76 -6.20
CA ALA A 703 -2.16 -19.02 -7.04
C ALA A 703 -2.88 -19.86 -8.10
N LEU A 704 -4.19 -19.63 -8.22
CA LEU A 704 -5.08 -20.28 -9.18
C LEU A 704 -5.58 -19.30 -10.22
N LEU A 705 -5.65 -19.73 -11.48
CA LEU A 705 -6.26 -18.98 -12.57
C LEU A 705 -7.55 -19.66 -13.04
N VAL A 706 -8.63 -18.91 -13.10
CA VAL A 706 -9.91 -19.32 -13.70
C VAL A 706 -10.27 -18.38 -14.84
N VAL A 707 -10.64 -18.96 -15.98
CA VAL A 707 -11.09 -18.25 -17.17
C VAL A 707 -12.60 -18.29 -17.23
N LEU A 708 -13.23 -17.11 -17.23
CA LEU A 708 -14.65 -16.96 -17.47
C LEU A 708 -14.85 -16.62 -18.93
N THR A 709 -15.47 -17.50 -19.71
CA THR A 709 -15.84 -17.21 -21.11
C THR A 709 -17.35 -17.13 -21.22
N MET A 710 -17.83 -16.02 -21.74
CA MET A 710 -19.24 -15.86 -22.07
C MET A 710 -19.41 -15.90 -23.58
N SER A 711 -20.47 -16.55 -24.04
CA SER A 711 -20.80 -16.64 -25.46
C SER A 711 -22.30 -16.46 -25.70
N GLN A 712 -22.63 -15.89 -26.85
CA GLN A 712 -23.96 -16.02 -27.41
C GLN A 712 -24.17 -17.50 -27.75
N GLN A 713 -25.33 -18.04 -27.35
CA GLN A 713 -25.73 -19.38 -27.76
C GLN A 713 -26.20 -19.36 -29.22
#